data_AF-A0AAD7YV59-F1
#
_entry.id   AF-A0AAD7YV59-F1
#
_cell.length_a   1.000
_cell.length_b   1.000
_cell.length_c   1.000
_cell.angle_alpha   90.00
_cell.angle_beta   90.00
_cell.angle_gamma   90.00
#
_symmetry.space_group_name_H-M   'P 1'
#
loop_
_entity.id
_entity.type
_entity.pdbx_description
1 polymer ?
#
loop_
_entity_poly.entity_id
_entity_poly.type
_entity_poly.pdbx_seq_one_letter_code
_entity_poly.pdbx_strand_id
1 'polypeptide(L)'
;MISNGSCMYPTTGAAPNTFMSAIQFFATAQCLIPNKDWPPEAELHDSEVYDFIIVGAGTAGSILANRLSEIEEWSVLLLEAGGDPPIESEIPRLATSLYGTEFDWQYTTVNNGLTNQANKGGNVKWPRGKMLGGSGSMNVMAYVQGHPLDYMSWFNEGNIEWHPDIVKQYFKKAESLQDPVRLKIPTVYNHYGHNGPLVLSAFNGTDDNLVVNILSAFDEIGIKNVDDLNTANNVGSSRFISTVNEGKRVNSATAYLNPIARQRKNLKIVKKSFVTKIILDGRSACGVEVDHYGNKLTLKAKHEVILSAGSIDTPKLLMLSGVGPRKHLAEKNIKTVLDSPMVGQNLHDHTMVPILIFADKPEGPDQATKSFESIRYLYDSQGYLSSVNYHDVSGFYSANPNATYPDFQSVILVSKKNDESIKSFASGFVKSVENSILKQSVNKSLFQARTILLHPDSRGNITLNSNDPYEHPLIYYDNFSDLNDLDNQAVGMKILAEMVNTTYFKSIGAKLGRIELAACDGYELGSTDYWKCIAINMPTTVFHPVSTARMGRNINCSVVNSRLKVHGIRGLRVVDASVMPTITSGNTNAPTVMIAERAADLIKQDHNKLPRLPIFEINETCMNTIGEAANTFASSLHFFMAAQCLVGTDWPPDAEIHDSEVFDFIIVGAGTAGSVLANRLSEIEEWSVLLLEAGPEPPIETEIPEMHESLLLSRVDWGYATVNNGITNQAMGSDISNSVVDSRLKVHGASGLRVIDASVIPSTISGNINSPVMMVAERAADLIKQDYNKLSFLPNLEMYD
;
A
#
# COMPACT_ATOMS: atom_id res chain seq x y z
N MET A 1 -41.99 -19.64 -14.04
CA MET A 1 -42.38 -20.57 -15.13
C MET A 1 -42.08 -22.04 -14.76
N ILE A 2 -42.56 -22.55 -13.62
CA ILE A 2 -42.70 -24.00 -13.39
C ILE A 2 -44.02 -24.20 -12.64
N SER A 3 -45.16 -23.99 -13.30
CA SER A 3 -46.46 -24.40 -12.73
C SER A 3 -47.62 -24.48 -13.72
N ASN A 4 -47.39 -24.67 -15.02
CA ASN A 4 -48.47 -24.97 -15.99
C ASN A 4 -48.17 -26.17 -16.91
N GLY A 5 -47.07 -26.90 -16.66
CA GLY A 5 -46.81 -28.16 -17.37
C GLY A 5 -47.56 -29.29 -16.69
N SER A 6 -48.54 -29.88 -17.37
CA SER A 6 -49.09 -31.19 -16.99
C SER A 6 -48.00 -32.25 -17.20
N CYS A 7 -47.17 -32.49 -16.19
CA CYS A 7 -46.26 -33.63 -16.19
C CYS A 7 -47.08 -34.92 -16.07
N MET A 8 -47.46 -35.52 -17.20
CA MET A 8 -47.73 -36.95 -17.36
C MET A 8 -47.92 -37.28 -18.85
N TYR A 9 -46.86 -37.79 -19.48
CA TYR A 9 -46.94 -38.58 -20.70
C TYR A 9 -46.33 -39.95 -20.39
N PRO A 10 -46.79 -41.04 -21.03
CA PRO A 10 -46.16 -42.35 -20.87
C PRO A 10 -44.70 -42.25 -21.32
N THR A 11 -43.78 -42.53 -20.40
CA THR A 11 -42.34 -42.58 -20.68
C THR A 11 -41.91 -44.04 -20.82
N THR A 12 -40.94 -44.32 -21.69
CA THR A 12 -40.30 -45.63 -21.79
C THR A 12 -39.23 -45.87 -20.71
N GLY A 13 -39.17 -45.01 -19.69
CA GLY A 13 -38.14 -45.03 -18.64
C GLY A 13 -36.82 -44.34 -19.03
N ALA A 14 -36.53 -44.18 -20.32
CA ALA A 14 -35.30 -43.52 -20.80
C ALA A 14 -35.22 -42.05 -20.36
N ALA A 15 -36.29 -41.27 -20.54
CA ALA A 15 -36.34 -39.86 -20.16
C ALA A 15 -36.12 -39.61 -18.65
N PRO A 16 -36.87 -40.25 -17.72
CA PRO A 16 -36.64 -40.05 -16.29
C PRO A 16 -35.25 -40.52 -15.83
N ASN A 17 -34.69 -41.59 -16.43
CA ASN A 17 -33.32 -42.02 -16.14
C ASN A 17 -32.29 -40.96 -16.55
N THR A 18 -32.40 -40.40 -17.76
CA THR A 18 -31.50 -39.34 -18.22
C THR A 18 -31.56 -38.10 -17.32
N PHE A 19 -32.77 -37.68 -16.91
CA PHE A 19 -32.91 -36.54 -16.00
C PHE A 19 -32.37 -36.83 -14.60
N MET A 20 -32.56 -38.05 -14.09
CA MET A 20 -31.99 -38.46 -12.80
C MET A 20 -30.46 -38.47 -12.85
N SER A 21 -29.86 -38.96 -13.94
CA SER A 21 -28.41 -38.91 -14.14
C SER A 21 -27.87 -37.47 -14.16
N ALA A 22 -28.60 -36.53 -14.77
CA ALA A 22 -28.23 -35.11 -14.75
C ALA A 22 -28.30 -34.51 -13.33
N ILE A 23 -29.36 -34.81 -12.58
CA ILE A 23 -29.48 -34.38 -11.17
C ILE A 23 -28.35 -34.96 -10.32
N GLN A 24 -28.05 -36.25 -10.49
CA GLN A 24 -26.94 -36.91 -9.81
C GLN A 24 -25.59 -36.28 -10.18
N PHE A 25 -25.37 -35.97 -11.46
CA PHE A 25 -24.17 -35.26 -11.91
C PHE A 25 -24.03 -33.91 -11.21
N PHE A 26 -25.08 -33.09 -11.12
CA PHE A 26 -24.97 -31.80 -10.43
C PHE A 26 -24.81 -31.95 -8.91
N ALA A 27 -25.45 -32.96 -8.32
CA ALA A 27 -25.27 -33.29 -6.90
C ALA A 27 -23.85 -33.77 -6.57
N THR A 28 -23.11 -34.34 -7.53
CA THR A 28 -21.70 -34.73 -7.36
C THR A 28 -20.72 -33.64 -7.83
N ALA A 29 -21.08 -32.83 -8.81
CA ALA A 29 -20.24 -31.74 -9.33
C ALA A 29 -19.89 -30.69 -8.28
N GLN A 30 -20.74 -30.51 -7.25
CA GLN A 30 -20.41 -29.67 -6.11
C GLN A 30 -19.13 -30.12 -5.38
N CYS A 31 -18.81 -31.43 -5.41
CA CYS A 31 -17.58 -31.98 -4.84
C CYS A 31 -16.34 -31.68 -5.70
N LEU A 32 -16.51 -31.27 -6.96
CA LEU A 32 -15.44 -30.85 -7.86
C LEU A 32 -15.07 -29.36 -7.69
N ILE A 33 -15.92 -28.58 -7.02
CA ILE A 33 -15.62 -27.20 -6.67
C ILE A 33 -14.45 -27.15 -5.66
N PRO A 34 -14.54 -27.77 -4.47
CA PRO A 34 -13.43 -27.84 -3.53
C PRO A 34 -12.45 -28.92 -3.99
N ASN A 35 -11.55 -28.55 -4.90
CA ASN A 35 -10.37 -29.38 -5.21
C ASN A 35 -9.17 -28.99 -4.33
N LYS A 36 -9.42 -28.34 -3.20
CA LYS A 36 -8.37 -27.82 -2.31
C LYS A 36 -8.33 -28.69 -1.08
N ASP A 37 -7.44 -29.66 -1.15
CA ASP A 37 -6.92 -30.42 -0.03
C ASP A 37 -6.22 -29.43 0.92
N TRP A 38 -6.98 -28.79 1.80
CA TRP A 38 -6.44 -27.84 2.77
C TRP A 38 -5.29 -28.47 3.58
N PRO A 39 -4.32 -27.67 4.05
CA PRO A 39 -3.21 -28.19 4.84
C PRO A 39 -3.70 -29.05 6.01
N PRO A 40 -3.11 -30.26 6.19
CA PRO A 40 -3.44 -31.07 7.35
C PRO A 40 -3.07 -30.32 8.62
N GLU A 41 -3.88 -30.50 9.66
CA GLU A 41 -3.58 -29.96 10.99
C GLU A 41 -2.43 -30.75 11.62
N ALA A 42 -1.39 -30.05 12.04
CA ALA A 42 -0.27 -30.65 12.74
C ALA A 42 -0.57 -30.82 14.24
N GLU A 43 -0.06 -31.89 14.84
CA GLU A 43 -0.12 -32.07 16.29
C GLU A 43 0.79 -31.07 17.00
N LEU A 44 0.29 -30.56 18.13
CA LEU A 44 0.92 -29.55 18.94
C LEU A 44 1.09 -30.06 20.37
N HIS A 45 2.30 -29.94 20.91
CA HIS A 45 2.59 -30.30 22.29
C HIS A 45 3.09 -29.10 23.09
N ASP A 46 2.81 -29.08 24.39
CA ASP A 46 3.28 -28.01 25.26
C ASP A 46 4.81 -27.94 25.29
N SER A 47 5.34 -26.73 25.36
CA SER A 47 6.76 -26.42 25.45
C SER A 47 7.61 -26.83 24.24
N GLU A 48 7.02 -27.19 23.10
CA GLU A 48 7.73 -27.40 21.85
C GLU A 48 8.51 -26.15 21.40
N VAL A 49 9.64 -26.37 20.73
CA VAL A 49 10.56 -25.31 20.28
C VAL A 49 10.63 -25.30 18.76
N TYR A 50 10.47 -24.11 18.18
CA TYR A 50 10.59 -23.87 16.74
C TYR A 50 11.61 -22.75 16.50
N ASP A 51 12.25 -22.73 15.33
CA ASP A 51 13.10 -21.60 14.94
C ASP A 51 12.25 -20.34 14.75
N PHE A 52 11.11 -20.48 14.06
CA PHE A 52 10.17 -19.39 13.83
C PHE A 52 8.74 -19.79 14.22
N ILE A 53 8.06 -18.91 14.96
CA ILE A 53 6.61 -19.00 15.21
C ILE A 53 5.94 -17.83 14.50
N ILE A 54 5.06 -18.12 13.55
CA ILE A 54 4.24 -17.14 12.83
C ILE A 54 2.83 -17.15 13.40
N VAL A 55 2.37 -15.98 13.85
CA VAL A 55 1.04 -15.80 14.45
C VAL A 55 0.08 -15.19 13.43
N GLY A 56 -0.90 -15.97 12.99
CA GLY A 56 -1.89 -15.63 11.97
C GLY A 56 -1.51 -16.20 10.60
N ALA A 57 -2.36 -17.03 10.02
CA ALA A 57 -2.23 -17.58 8.67
C ALA A 57 -2.99 -16.75 7.63
N GLY A 58 -3.08 -15.44 7.85
CA GLY A 58 -3.64 -14.49 6.89
C GLY A 58 -2.82 -14.38 5.59
N THR A 59 -3.08 -13.32 4.81
CA THR A 59 -2.38 -13.06 3.55
C THR A 59 -0.86 -13.14 3.70
N ALA A 60 -0.30 -12.45 4.70
CA ALA A 60 1.16 -12.38 4.90
C ALA A 60 1.71 -13.64 5.58
N GLY A 61 1.06 -14.15 6.63
CA GLY A 61 1.56 -15.30 7.38
C GLY A 61 1.61 -16.58 6.54
N SER A 62 0.65 -16.78 5.63
CA SER A 62 0.67 -17.90 4.66
C SER A 62 1.91 -17.85 3.75
N ILE A 63 2.30 -16.65 3.31
CA ILE A 63 3.46 -16.45 2.44
C ILE A 63 4.75 -16.68 3.22
N LEU A 64 4.87 -16.09 4.42
CA LEU A 64 6.03 -16.27 5.29
C LEU A 64 6.27 -17.73 5.63
N ALA A 65 5.22 -18.47 5.99
CA ALA A 65 5.35 -19.89 6.32
C ALA A 65 5.88 -20.71 5.13
N ASN A 66 5.42 -20.42 3.92
CA ASN A 66 6.02 -21.00 2.71
C ASN A 66 7.49 -20.55 2.59
N ARG A 67 7.77 -19.25 2.50
CA ARG A 67 9.12 -18.78 2.14
C ARG A 67 10.19 -19.15 3.17
N LEU A 68 9.87 -19.13 4.47
CA LEU A 68 10.82 -19.53 5.51
C LEU A 68 11.04 -21.05 5.52
N SER A 69 10.01 -21.86 5.27
CA SER A 69 10.16 -23.33 5.21
C SER A 69 10.91 -23.83 3.97
N GLU A 70 11.23 -22.97 2.99
CA GLU A 70 12.19 -23.30 1.92
C GLU A 70 13.59 -23.63 2.45
N ILE A 71 13.93 -23.12 3.65
CA ILE A 71 15.19 -23.44 4.33
C ILE A 71 14.96 -24.68 5.19
N GLU A 72 15.44 -25.83 4.73
CA GLU A 72 15.17 -27.13 5.36
C GLU A 72 15.67 -27.22 6.81
N GLU A 73 16.69 -26.45 7.18
CA GLU A 73 17.24 -26.45 8.54
C GLU A 73 16.38 -25.67 9.54
N TRP A 74 15.39 -24.91 9.07
CA TRP A 74 14.49 -24.14 9.93
C TRP A 74 13.20 -24.89 10.20
N SER A 75 12.88 -25.01 11.47
CA SER A 75 11.56 -25.45 11.95
C SER A 75 10.62 -24.24 12.04
N VAL A 76 9.52 -24.28 11.29
CA VAL A 76 8.54 -23.20 11.18
C VAL A 76 7.19 -23.69 11.70
N LEU A 77 6.62 -22.93 12.63
CA LEU A 77 5.26 -23.13 13.12
C LEU A 77 4.36 -21.98 12.65
N LEU A 78 3.23 -22.30 12.03
CA LEU A 78 2.18 -21.36 11.67
C LEU A 78 0.93 -21.63 12.51
N LEU A 79 0.47 -20.62 13.26
CA LEU A 79 -0.72 -20.68 14.11
C LEU A 79 -1.85 -19.82 13.53
N GLU A 80 -3.05 -20.38 13.40
CA GLU A 80 -4.24 -19.67 12.92
C GLU A 80 -5.42 -19.84 13.89
N ALA A 81 -6.08 -18.74 14.24
CA ALA A 81 -7.25 -18.77 15.13
C ALA A 81 -8.49 -19.40 14.47
N GLY A 82 -8.60 -19.29 13.15
CA GLY A 82 -9.65 -19.89 12.34
C GLY A 82 -9.36 -21.31 11.86
N GLY A 83 -10.31 -21.83 11.08
CA GLY A 83 -10.22 -23.15 10.43
C GLY A 83 -9.90 -23.07 8.94
N ASP A 84 -10.29 -24.11 8.23
CA ASP A 84 -10.23 -24.15 6.77
C ASP A 84 -11.30 -23.24 6.16
N PRO A 85 -11.00 -22.50 5.09
CA PRO A 85 -12.01 -21.72 4.37
C PRO A 85 -13.14 -22.60 3.82
N PRO A 86 -14.40 -22.15 3.90
CA PRO A 86 -15.54 -22.90 3.39
C PRO A 86 -15.67 -22.72 1.86
N ILE A 87 -16.58 -23.45 1.23
CA ILE A 87 -16.76 -23.41 -0.24
C ILE A 87 -17.16 -22.01 -0.75
N GLU A 88 -17.87 -21.22 0.05
CA GLU A 88 -18.26 -19.85 -0.27
C GLU A 88 -17.05 -18.91 -0.41
N SER A 89 -15.93 -19.22 0.26
CA SER A 89 -14.66 -18.52 0.03
C SER A 89 -14.13 -18.79 -1.38
N GLU A 90 -14.34 -19.98 -1.92
CA GLU A 90 -13.79 -20.39 -3.21
C GLU A 90 -14.55 -19.81 -4.41
N ILE A 91 -15.85 -19.56 -4.23
CA ILE A 91 -16.76 -19.07 -5.27
C ILE A 91 -16.77 -17.53 -5.25
N PRO A 92 -16.26 -16.84 -6.29
CA PRO A 92 -16.10 -15.38 -6.28
C PRO A 92 -17.34 -14.59 -5.85
N ARG A 93 -18.53 -14.96 -6.34
CA ARG A 93 -19.78 -14.24 -6.07
C ARG A 93 -20.26 -14.36 -4.62
N LEU A 94 -19.83 -15.42 -3.92
CA LEU A 94 -20.25 -15.71 -2.55
C LEU A 94 -19.32 -15.11 -1.48
N ALA A 95 -18.24 -14.41 -1.88
CA ALA A 95 -17.29 -13.80 -0.95
C ALA A 95 -17.94 -13.03 0.22
N THR A 96 -18.99 -12.26 -0.07
CA THR A 96 -19.68 -11.42 0.91
C THR A 96 -20.70 -12.18 1.78
N SER A 97 -21.07 -13.42 1.44
CA SER A 97 -21.95 -14.23 2.29
C SER A 97 -21.26 -14.70 3.57
N LEU A 98 -19.93 -14.60 3.63
CA LEU A 98 -19.13 -14.91 4.82
C LEU A 98 -19.23 -13.85 5.92
N TYR A 99 -19.73 -12.66 5.61
CA TYR A 99 -19.78 -11.55 6.57
C TYR A 99 -20.76 -11.88 7.70
N GLY A 100 -20.33 -11.73 8.95
CA GLY A 100 -21.14 -12.08 10.13
C GLY A 100 -21.25 -13.59 10.42
N THR A 101 -20.49 -14.43 9.72
CA THR A 101 -20.41 -15.88 10.01
C THR A 101 -19.24 -16.18 10.97
N GLU A 102 -19.03 -17.45 11.35
CA GLU A 102 -17.89 -17.86 12.19
C GLU A 102 -16.51 -17.67 11.51
N PHE A 103 -16.49 -17.52 10.19
CA PHE A 103 -15.30 -17.24 9.38
C PHE A 103 -14.94 -15.75 9.32
N ASP A 104 -15.76 -14.89 9.92
CA ASP A 104 -15.54 -13.47 10.08
C ASP A 104 -15.24 -13.17 11.56
N TRP A 105 -14.28 -12.30 11.84
CA TRP A 105 -14.06 -11.75 13.17
C TRP A 105 -15.20 -10.83 13.64
N GLN A 106 -16.00 -10.27 12.72
CA GLN A 106 -17.18 -9.46 13.03
C GLN A 106 -16.86 -8.19 13.84
N TYR A 107 -15.72 -7.57 13.58
CA TYR A 107 -15.37 -6.30 14.22
C TYR A 107 -16.37 -5.19 13.89
N THR A 108 -16.50 -4.23 14.80
CA THR A 108 -17.35 -3.05 14.64
C THR A 108 -16.64 -1.85 15.23
N THR A 109 -16.77 -0.68 14.59
CA THR A 109 -16.19 0.56 15.09
C THR A 109 -16.94 1.12 16.30
N VAL A 110 -16.26 1.96 17.08
CA VAL A 110 -16.91 2.78 18.10
C VAL A 110 -17.76 3.84 17.42
N ASN A 111 -18.97 4.08 17.93
CA ASN A 111 -19.78 5.24 17.54
C ASN A 111 -19.26 6.47 18.30
N ASN A 112 -18.69 7.43 17.56
CA ASN A 112 -18.15 8.68 18.12
C ASN A 112 -19.19 9.82 18.15
N GLY A 113 -20.41 9.60 17.64
CA GLY A 113 -21.49 10.58 17.57
C GLY A 113 -21.33 11.65 16.48
N LEU A 114 -20.24 11.60 15.69
CA LEU A 114 -19.91 12.60 14.67
C LEU A 114 -20.07 12.05 13.25
N THR A 115 -19.49 10.89 12.97
CA THR A 115 -19.52 10.26 11.63
C THR A 115 -20.43 9.04 11.60
N ASN A 116 -20.82 8.59 10.40
CA ASN A 116 -21.63 7.37 10.21
C ASN A 116 -23.03 7.41 10.85
N GLN A 117 -23.58 8.59 11.17
CA GLN A 117 -24.85 8.71 11.91
C GLN A 117 -26.08 8.28 11.08
N ALA A 118 -25.94 8.10 9.77
CA ALA A 118 -26.96 7.44 8.96
C ALA A 118 -26.95 5.91 9.10
N ASN A 119 -25.85 5.30 9.57
CA ASN A 119 -25.77 3.86 9.79
C ASN A 119 -26.58 3.49 11.03
N LYS A 120 -27.21 2.32 10.99
CA LYS A 120 -27.94 1.79 12.14
C LYS A 120 -26.98 1.57 13.32
N GLY A 121 -27.17 2.33 14.39
CA GLY A 121 -26.31 2.29 15.58
C GLY A 121 -25.09 3.22 15.53
N GLY A 122 -24.91 3.98 14.44
CA GLY A 122 -23.82 4.95 14.28
C GLY A 122 -22.42 4.32 14.25
N ASN A 123 -22.32 3.02 13.94
CA ASN A 123 -21.05 2.31 13.80
C ASN A 123 -20.93 1.68 12.41
N VAL A 124 -19.74 1.16 12.10
CA VAL A 124 -19.43 0.48 10.84
C VAL A 124 -18.94 -0.93 11.13
N LYS A 125 -19.50 -1.92 10.44
CA LYS A 125 -19.03 -3.30 10.50
C LYS A 125 -17.73 -3.46 9.69
N TRP A 126 -16.74 -4.10 10.28
CA TRP A 126 -15.40 -4.30 9.72
C TRP A 126 -15.10 -5.81 9.60
N PRO A 127 -15.72 -6.51 8.63
CA PRO A 127 -15.53 -7.95 8.44
C PRO A 127 -14.06 -8.27 8.12
N ARG A 128 -13.45 -9.22 8.83
CA ARG A 128 -12.07 -9.71 8.65
C ARG A 128 -12.04 -11.24 8.70
N GLY A 129 -11.24 -11.85 7.83
CA GLY A 129 -11.21 -13.31 7.72
C GLY A 129 -10.56 -13.98 8.91
N LYS A 130 -11.27 -14.96 9.48
CA LYS A 130 -10.85 -15.85 10.56
C LYS A 130 -10.77 -17.30 10.04
N MET A 131 -9.78 -17.55 9.20
CA MET A 131 -9.53 -18.82 8.49
C MET A 131 -8.16 -18.77 7.80
N LEU A 132 -7.67 -19.89 7.28
CA LEU A 132 -6.46 -19.88 6.43
C LEU A 132 -6.61 -18.90 5.25
N GLY A 133 -5.55 -18.14 4.98
CA GLY A 133 -5.56 -17.04 4.00
C GLY A 133 -6.19 -15.74 4.52
N GLY A 134 -6.85 -15.78 5.69
CA GLY A 134 -7.43 -14.64 6.38
C GLY A 134 -8.38 -13.84 5.50
N SER A 135 -8.22 -12.51 5.50
CA SER A 135 -9.08 -11.63 4.69
C SER A 135 -8.92 -11.86 3.18
N GLY A 136 -7.80 -12.44 2.72
CA GLY A 136 -7.63 -12.87 1.32
C GLY A 136 -8.68 -13.91 0.86
N SER A 137 -9.20 -14.69 1.80
CA SER A 137 -10.22 -15.74 1.56
C SER A 137 -11.66 -15.20 1.52
N MET A 138 -11.89 -13.91 1.79
CA MET A 138 -13.23 -13.30 1.74
C MET A 138 -13.28 -11.92 1.05
N ASN A 139 -12.16 -11.44 0.51
CA ASN A 139 -12.09 -10.16 -0.19
C ASN A 139 -12.78 -10.22 -1.58
N VAL A 140 -12.79 -9.10 -2.31
CA VAL A 140 -13.38 -9.00 -3.66
C VAL A 140 -12.41 -9.36 -4.79
N MET A 141 -11.24 -9.92 -4.48
CA MET A 141 -10.18 -10.37 -5.40
C MET A 141 -9.52 -9.30 -6.28
N ALA A 142 -9.93 -8.03 -6.19
CA ALA A 142 -9.27 -6.94 -6.90
C ALA A 142 -7.77 -6.89 -6.59
N TYR A 143 -6.95 -6.89 -7.64
CA TYR A 143 -5.50 -6.86 -7.56
C TYR A 143 -4.98 -5.51 -8.05
N VAL A 144 -4.65 -4.64 -7.08
CA VAL A 144 -4.13 -3.29 -7.32
C VAL A 144 -2.81 -3.14 -6.57
N GLN A 145 -1.74 -2.80 -7.27
CA GLN A 145 -0.39 -2.74 -6.72
C GLN A 145 -0.12 -1.48 -5.89
N GLY A 146 -0.95 -0.44 -5.95
CA GLY A 146 -0.55 0.89 -5.45
C GLY A 146 0.10 1.74 -6.53
N HIS A 147 0.40 2.99 -6.20
CA HIS A 147 1.14 3.90 -7.04
C HIS A 147 2.63 3.91 -6.63
N PRO A 148 3.59 4.07 -7.55
CA PRO A 148 5.02 4.16 -7.19
C PRO A 148 5.36 5.24 -6.14
N LEU A 149 4.62 6.36 -6.13
CA LEU A 149 4.80 7.42 -5.13
C LEU A 149 4.43 7.01 -3.71
N ASP A 150 3.54 6.04 -3.51
CA ASP A 150 3.22 5.52 -2.17
C ASP A 150 4.49 4.94 -1.52
N TYR A 151 5.17 4.09 -2.28
CA TYR A 151 6.40 3.43 -1.86
C TYR A 151 7.58 4.41 -1.78
N MET A 152 7.60 5.40 -2.67
CA MET A 152 8.59 6.48 -2.59
C MET A 152 8.40 7.29 -1.30
N SER A 153 7.16 7.54 -0.86
CA SER A 153 6.89 8.17 0.43
C SER A 153 7.44 7.33 1.58
N TRP A 154 7.20 6.02 1.58
CA TRP A 154 7.73 5.12 2.61
C TRP A 154 9.26 5.16 2.65
N PHE A 155 9.90 5.15 1.49
CA PHE A 155 11.35 5.27 1.36
C PHE A 155 11.87 6.60 1.90
N ASN A 156 11.26 7.73 1.52
CA ASN A 156 11.63 9.08 1.95
C ASN A 156 11.48 9.28 3.47
N GLU A 157 10.55 8.57 4.11
CA GLU A 157 10.44 8.50 5.57
C GLU A 157 11.61 7.75 6.24
N GLY A 158 12.56 7.22 5.48
CA GLY A 158 13.75 6.51 5.94
C GLY A 158 13.61 4.99 5.94
N ASN A 159 12.58 4.43 5.28
CA ASN A 159 12.41 2.99 5.16
C ASN A 159 13.09 2.48 3.88
N ILE A 160 14.42 2.50 3.88
CA ILE A 160 15.26 2.28 2.68
C ILE A 160 15.03 0.94 1.97
N GLU A 161 14.59 -0.08 2.69
CA GLU A 161 14.28 -1.42 2.17
C GLU A 161 13.06 -1.46 1.25
N TRP A 162 12.32 -0.35 1.13
CA TRP A 162 11.01 -0.25 0.47
C TRP A 162 11.00 0.74 -0.70
N HIS A 163 12.17 1.02 -1.28
CA HIS A 163 12.26 1.80 -2.53
C HIS A 163 11.35 1.19 -3.62
N PRO A 164 10.67 2.00 -4.46
CA PRO A 164 9.75 1.50 -5.49
C PRO A 164 10.34 0.42 -6.41
N ASP A 165 11.62 0.54 -6.78
CA ASP A 165 12.29 -0.46 -7.62
C ASP A 165 12.45 -1.81 -6.93
N ILE A 166 12.71 -1.83 -5.62
CA ILE A 166 12.78 -3.05 -4.82
C ILE A 166 11.37 -3.65 -4.73
N VAL A 167 10.40 -2.83 -4.36
CA VAL A 167 8.98 -3.21 -4.22
C VAL A 167 8.45 -3.87 -5.51
N LYS A 168 8.74 -3.27 -6.67
CA LYS A 168 8.34 -3.78 -7.99
C LYS A 168 8.84 -5.20 -8.27
N GLN A 169 10.04 -5.55 -7.83
CA GLN A 169 10.58 -6.90 -7.98
C GLN A 169 9.78 -7.92 -7.17
N TYR A 170 9.30 -7.54 -5.99
CA TYR A 170 8.54 -8.43 -5.11
C TYR A 170 7.08 -8.59 -5.57
N PHE A 171 6.50 -7.59 -6.23
CA PHE A 171 5.27 -7.80 -7.00
C PHE A 171 5.49 -8.87 -8.09
N LYS A 172 6.47 -8.67 -8.97
CA LYS A 172 6.80 -9.64 -10.03
C LYS A 172 7.13 -11.05 -9.51
N LYS A 173 7.76 -11.17 -8.33
CA LYS A 173 8.08 -12.45 -7.69
C LYS A 173 6.81 -13.21 -7.28
N ALA A 174 5.79 -12.51 -6.80
CA ALA A 174 4.55 -13.11 -6.33
C ALA A 174 3.61 -13.51 -7.47
N GLU A 175 3.62 -12.76 -8.57
CA GLU A 175 2.62 -12.81 -9.63
C GLU A 175 2.83 -13.89 -10.69
N SER A 176 1.73 -14.43 -11.19
CA SER A 176 1.66 -15.14 -12.47
C SER A 176 0.45 -14.64 -13.26
N LEU A 177 0.69 -13.73 -14.21
CA LEU A 177 -0.34 -13.24 -15.13
C LEU A 177 -0.77 -14.35 -16.10
N GLN A 178 -2.06 -14.67 -16.11
CA GLN A 178 -2.66 -15.72 -16.95
C GLN A 178 -3.85 -15.21 -17.78
N ASP A 179 -4.13 -13.90 -17.79
CA ASP A 179 -5.23 -13.32 -18.56
C ASP A 179 -4.92 -13.31 -20.08
N PRO A 180 -5.66 -14.06 -20.93
CA PRO A 180 -5.33 -14.19 -22.35
C PRO A 180 -5.41 -12.89 -23.16
N VAL A 181 -6.16 -11.90 -22.69
CA VAL A 181 -6.29 -10.58 -23.33
C VAL A 181 -5.06 -9.74 -23.00
N ARG A 182 -4.76 -9.54 -21.72
CA ARG A 182 -3.60 -8.76 -21.26
C ARG A 182 -2.26 -9.34 -21.67
N LEU A 183 -2.13 -10.66 -21.77
CA LEU A 183 -0.91 -11.32 -22.24
C LEU A 183 -0.51 -10.92 -23.67
N LYS A 184 -1.45 -10.41 -24.48
CA LYS A 184 -1.18 -9.93 -25.85
C LYS A 184 -0.70 -8.47 -25.91
N ILE A 185 -0.71 -7.75 -24.79
CA ILE A 185 -0.35 -6.33 -24.71
C ILE A 185 1.08 -6.24 -24.17
N PRO A 186 2.09 -5.85 -24.97
CA PRO A 186 3.51 -5.92 -24.56
C PRO A 186 3.85 -5.14 -23.29
N THR A 187 3.26 -3.96 -23.11
CA THR A 187 3.46 -3.12 -21.92
C THR A 187 2.95 -3.80 -20.65
N VAL A 188 1.79 -4.47 -20.75
CA VAL A 188 1.19 -5.24 -19.65
C VAL A 188 2.00 -6.51 -19.39
N TYR A 189 2.32 -7.28 -20.42
CA TYR A 189 3.13 -8.49 -20.31
C TYR A 189 4.46 -8.22 -19.57
N ASN A 190 5.15 -7.13 -19.89
CA ASN A 190 6.44 -6.79 -19.28
C ASN A 190 6.34 -6.24 -17.85
N HIS A 191 5.16 -5.77 -17.43
CA HIS A 191 4.93 -5.22 -16.10
C HIS A 191 4.79 -6.29 -15.03
N TYR A 192 4.11 -7.39 -15.33
CA TYR A 192 3.79 -8.45 -14.36
C TYR A 192 4.82 -9.57 -14.29
N GLY A 193 4.79 -10.32 -13.20
CA GLY A 193 5.39 -11.65 -13.09
C GLY A 193 4.56 -12.72 -13.82
N HIS A 194 5.24 -13.80 -14.25
CA HIS A 194 4.61 -14.93 -14.96
C HIS A 194 4.77 -16.27 -14.25
N ASN A 195 5.64 -16.34 -13.23
CA ASN A 195 6.08 -17.60 -12.61
C ASN A 195 5.81 -17.67 -11.11
N GLY A 196 5.25 -16.61 -10.51
CA GLY A 196 4.91 -16.57 -9.10
C GLY A 196 3.70 -17.44 -8.77
N PRO A 197 3.49 -17.76 -7.48
CA PRO A 197 2.39 -18.63 -7.05
C PRO A 197 1.00 -17.97 -7.11
N LEU A 198 0.92 -16.64 -7.16
CA LEU A 198 -0.36 -15.93 -7.19
C LEU A 198 -0.83 -15.70 -8.63
N VAL A 199 -1.75 -16.54 -9.08
CA VAL A 199 -2.36 -16.42 -10.42
C VAL A 199 -3.25 -15.19 -10.48
N LEU A 200 -3.06 -14.40 -11.55
CA LEU A 200 -3.85 -13.21 -11.87
C LEU A 200 -4.58 -13.41 -13.20
N SER A 201 -5.89 -13.18 -13.19
CA SER A 201 -6.72 -13.26 -14.40
C SER A 201 -7.96 -12.36 -14.30
N ALA A 202 -8.66 -12.18 -15.42
CA ALA A 202 -10.01 -11.63 -15.41
C ALA A 202 -11.01 -12.66 -14.85
N PHE A 203 -12.19 -12.21 -14.42
CA PHE A 203 -13.27 -13.13 -14.05
C PHE A 203 -13.84 -13.83 -15.27
N ASN A 204 -14.26 -15.09 -15.10
CA ASN A 204 -14.79 -15.91 -16.20
C ASN A 204 -16.23 -15.54 -16.61
N GLY A 205 -17.01 -14.86 -15.76
CA GLY A 205 -18.42 -14.56 -16.03
C GLY A 205 -18.82 -13.16 -15.60
N THR A 206 -18.74 -12.18 -16.51
CA THR A 206 -19.22 -10.80 -16.28
C THR A 206 -20.30 -10.38 -17.28
N ASP A 207 -21.00 -9.30 -16.96
CA ASP A 207 -21.99 -8.67 -17.85
C ASP A 207 -21.27 -7.70 -18.79
N ASP A 208 -20.69 -8.22 -19.87
CA ASP A 208 -19.82 -7.45 -20.77
C ASP A 208 -20.48 -6.18 -21.33
N ASN A 209 -21.77 -6.26 -21.66
CA ASN A 209 -22.52 -5.12 -22.17
C ASN A 209 -22.62 -4.02 -21.12
N LEU A 210 -22.93 -4.37 -19.87
CA LEU A 210 -23.00 -3.40 -18.78
C LEU A 210 -21.61 -2.80 -18.50
N VAL A 211 -20.56 -3.62 -18.52
CA VAL A 211 -19.18 -3.16 -18.31
C VAL A 211 -18.76 -2.16 -19.37
N VAL A 212 -18.97 -2.46 -20.67
CA VAL A 212 -18.64 -1.53 -21.76
C VAL A 212 -19.39 -0.21 -21.60
N ASN A 213 -20.68 -0.26 -21.25
CA ASN A 213 -21.48 0.94 -21.03
C ASN A 213 -20.99 1.79 -19.84
N ILE A 214 -20.56 1.15 -18.75
CA ILE A 214 -19.98 1.85 -17.59
C ILE A 214 -18.62 2.48 -17.95
N LEU A 215 -17.76 1.77 -18.66
CA LEU A 215 -16.47 2.28 -19.12
C LEU A 215 -16.65 3.46 -20.10
N SER A 216 -17.65 3.42 -20.98
CA SER A 216 -17.99 4.57 -21.83
C SER A 216 -18.45 5.78 -21.01
N ALA A 217 -19.27 5.54 -19.97
CA ALA A 217 -19.70 6.62 -19.07
C ALA A 217 -18.51 7.23 -18.29
N PHE A 218 -17.53 6.42 -17.87
CA PHE A 218 -16.29 6.94 -17.28
C PHE A 218 -15.52 7.84 -18.28
N ASP A 219 -15.37 7.40 -19.53
CA ASP A 219 -14.66 8.17 -20.54
C ASP A 219 -15.32 9.52 -20.86
N GLU A 220 -16.66 9.55 -20.92
CA GLU A 220 -17.48 10.75 -21.15
C GLU A 220 -17.30 11.81 -20.05
N ILE A 221 -17.03 11.40 -18.80
CA ILE A 221 -16.76 12.33 -17.67
C ILE A 221 -15.27 12.61 -17.44
N GLY A 222 -14.40 12.15 -18.36
CA GLY A 222 -12.97 12.43 -18.33
C GLY A 222 -12.10 11.40 -17.60
N ILE A 223 -12.69 10.31 -17.08
CA ILE A 223 -11.93 9.20 -16.49
C ILE A 223 -11.59 8.24 -17.63
N LYS A 224 -10.39 8.39 -18.21
CA LYS A 224 -10.02 7.74 -19.46
C LYS A 224 -9.84 6.23 -19.34
N ASN A 225 -10.35 5.48 -20.30
CA ASN A 225 -10.18 4.04 -20.34
C ASN A 225 -8.73 3.66 -20.65
N VAL A 226 -8.19 2.69 -19.91
CA VAL A 226 -6.83 2.16 -20.07
C VAL A 226 -6.85 0.64 -20.20
N ASP A 227 -5.81 0.08 -20.82
CA ASP A 227 -5.69 -1.37 -21.03
C ASP A 227 -5.53 -2.14 -19.71
N ASP A 228 -4.80 -1.57 -18.75
CA ASP A 228 -4.59 -2.13 -17.42
C ASP A 228 -4.35 -1.03 -16.40
N LEU A 229 -4.98 -1.15 -15.22
CA LEU A 229 -4.89 -0.12 -14.18
C LEU A 229 -3.48 -0.03 -13.58
N ASN A 230 -2.81 -1.16 -13.35
CA ASN A 230 -1.49 -1.13 -12.69
C ASN A 230 -0.41 -0.59 -13.63
N THR A 231 -0.46 -0.86 -14.94
CA THR A 231 0.47 -0.26 -15.91
C THR A 231 0.22 1.22 -16.15
N ALA A 232 -1.02 1.67 -15.98
CA ALA A 232 -1.40 3.08 -16.06
C ALA A 232 -1.15 3.85 -14.75
N ASN A 233 -0.39 3.28 -13.80
CA ASN A 233 -0.18 3.85 -12.46
C ASN A 233 -1.50 4.23 -11.77
N ASN A 234 -2.54 3.41 -11.94
CA ASN A 234 -3.87 3.65 -11.39
C ASN A 234 -4.43 5.04 -11.76
N VAL A 235 -4.26 5.50 -13.00
CA VAL A 235 -4.96 6.69 -13.52
C VAL A 235 -5.83 6.28 -14.69
N GLY A 236 -7.13 6.57 -14.61
CA GLY A 236 -8.13 6.16 -15.60
C GLY A 236 -9.01 5.00 -15.13
N SER A 237 -9.75 4.38 -16.06
CA SER A 237 -10.69 3.30 -15.79
C SER A 237 -10.38 2.05 -16.61
N SER A 238 -10.60 0.89 -16.03
CA SER A 238 -10.53 -0.38 -16.75
C SER A 238 -11.27 -1.46 -15.97
N ARG A 239 -11.35 -2.65 -16.57
CA ARG A 239 -11.61 -3.84 -15.77
C ARG A 239 -10.41 -4.08 -14.85
N PHE A 240 -10.61 -4.31 -13.56
CA PHE A 240 -9.50 -4.64 -12.69
C PHE A 240 -9.09 -6.11 -12.86
N ILE A 241 -7.79 -6.37 -12.85
CA ILE A 241 -7.27 -7.74 -12.80
C ILE A 241 -7.50 -8.32 -11.39
N SER A 242 -7.73 -9.64 -11.32
CA SER A 242 -8.16 -10.30 -10.10
C SER A 242 -7.32 -11.52 -9.73
N THR A 243 -7.27 -11.86 -8.45
CA THR A 243 -6.66 -13.10 -7.95
C THR A 243 -7.63 -14.29 -8.12
N VAL A 244 -7.80 -14.73 -9.36
CA VAL A 244 -8.68 -15.84 -9.74
C VAL A 244 -8.00 -16.78 -10.74
N ASN A 245 -8.35 -18.06 -10.68
CA ASN A 245 -7.91 -19.06 -11.63
C ASN A 245 -9.07 -20.01 -11.94
N GLU A 246 -9.34 -20.26 -13.22
CA GLU A 246 -10.42 -21.15 -13.67
C GLU A 246 -11.77 -20.87 -12.99
N GLY A 247 -12.12 -19.58 -12.82
CA GLY A 247 -13.39 -19.16 -12.21
C GLY A 247 -13.45 -19.28 -10.68
N LYS A 248 -12.35 -19.66 -10.02
CA LYS A 248 -12.24 -19.83 -8.56
C LYS A 248 -11.30 -18.80 -7.97
N ARG A 249 -11.50 -18.45 -6.69
CA ARG A 249 -10.59 -17.58 -5.94
C ARG A 249 -9.20 -18.21 -5.81
N VAL A 250 -8.18 -17.35 -5.92
CA VAL A 250 -6.81 -17.64 -5.46
C VAL A 250 -6.50 -16.74 -4.26
N ASN A 251 -6.40 -17.35 -3.07
CA ASN A 251 -5.95 -16.68 -1.84
C ASN A 251 -4.52 -17.14 -1.47
N SER A 252 -3.88 -16.47 -0.50
CA SER A 252 -2.51 -16.80 -0.11
C SER A 252 -2.35 -18.23 0.43
N ALA A 253 -3.34 -18.77 1.15
CA ALA A 253 -3.26 -20.17 1.62
C ALA A 253 -3.28 -21.15 0.44
N THR A 254 -4.12 -20.91 -0.55
CA THR A 254 -4.16 -21.72 -1.78
C THR A 254 -2.86 -21.62 -2.56
N ALA A 255 -2.38 -20.39 -2.79
CA ALA A 255 -1.21 -20.14 -3.62
C ALA A 255 0.08 -20.64 -2.95
N TYR A 256 0.21 -20.46 -1.63
CA TYR A 256 1.46 -20.70 -0.92
C TYR A 256 1.44 -21.91 0.00
N LEU A 257 0.35 -22.25 0.68
CA LEU A 257 0.36 -23.36 1.65
C LEU A 257 -0.04 -24.70 1.01
N ASN A 258 -1.13 -24.72 0.24
CA ASN A 258 -1.66 -25.97 -0.33
C ASN A 258 -0.63 -26.77 -1.14
N PRO A 259 0.23 -26.16 -1.98
CA PRO A 259 1.17 -26.91 -2.80
C PRO A 259 2.28 -27.59 -1.99
N ILE A 260 2.59 -27.11 -0.78
CA ILE A 260 3.80 -27.50 -0.01
C ILE A 260 3.49 -28.17 1.33
N ALA A 261 2.31 -27.98 1.90
CA ALA A 261 2.01 -28.37 3.29
C ALA A 261 2.16 -29.88 3.57
N ARG A 262 1.94 -30.74 2.57
CA ARG A 262 2.13 -32.20 2.70
C ARG A 262 3.56 -32.66 2.39
N GLN A 263 4.37 -31.79 1.77
CA GLN A 263 5.71 -32.11 1.29
C GLN A 263 6.80 -31.65 2.27
N ARG A 264 6.63 -30.47 2.87
CA ARG A 264 7.61 -29.86 3.76
C ARG A 264 7.44 -30.32 5.21
N LYS A 265 8.33 -31.20 5.65
CA LYS A 265 8.33 -31.77 7.01
C LYS A 265 8.73 -30.77 8.11
N ASN A 266 9.40 -29.69 7.74
CA ASN A 266 9.88 -28.64 8.63
C ASN A 266 8.85 -27.51 8.85
N LEU A 267 7.67 -27.60 8.23
CA LEU A 267 6.56 -26.68 8.45
C LEU A 267 5.42 -27.39 9.18
N LYS A 268 5.03 -26.88 10.35
CA LYS A 268 3.79 -27.28 11.04
C LYS A 268 2.75 -26.17 10.92
N ILE A 269 1.53 -26.53 10.53
CA ILE A 269 0.38 -25.62 10.43
C ILE A 269 -0.67 -26.10 11.42
N VAL A 270 -1.05 -25.23 12.36
CA VAL A 270 -2.04 -25.53 13.40
C VAL A 270 -3.19 -24.54 13.30
N LYS A 271 -4.41 -25.09 13.22
CA LYS A 271 -5.66 -24.35 13.03
C LYS A 271 -6.38 -24.25 14.37
N LYS A 272 -7.37 -23.36 14.46
CA LYS A 272 -8.16 -23.13 15.69
C LYS A 272 -7.29 -22.93 16.93
N SER A 273 -6.21 -22.19 16.75
CA SER A 273 -5.17 -21.88 17.73
C SER A 273 -5.13 -20.38 17.97
N PHE A 274 -5.79 -19.93 19.03
CA PHE A 274 -5.90 -18.51 19.37
C PHE A 274 -4.72 -18.08 20.25
N VAL A 275 -3.78 -17.32 19.69
CA VAL A 275 -2.63 -16.79 20.43
C VAL A 275 -3.09 -15.67 21.36
N THR A 276 -2.92 -15.86 22.66
CA THR A 276 -3.39 -14.92 23.69
C THR A 276 -2.32 -13.93 24.11
N LYS A 277 -1.04 -14.31 24.01
CA LYS A 277 0.08 -13.51 24.50
C LYS A 277 1.41 -13.90 23.87
N ILE A 278 2.30 -12.93 23.68
CA ILE A 278 3.71 -13.14 23.35
C ILE A 278 4.47 -13.28 24.68
N ILE A 279 5.29 -14.32 24.78
CA ILE A 279 6.11 -14.58 25.96
C ILE A 279 7.43 -13.84 25.79
N LEU A 280 7.71 -12.95 26.75
CA LEU A 280 8.90 -12.11 26.77
C LEU A 280 9.79 -12.47 27.98
N ASP A 281 11.08 -12.70 27.71
CA ASP A 281 12.13 -12.72 28.72
C ASP A 281 12.90 -11.39 28.68
N GLY A 282 12.57 -10.49 29.61
CA GLY A 282 13.02 -9.10 29.59
C GLY A 282 12.58 -8.38 28.29
N ARG A 283 13.54 -8.12 27.40
CA ARG A 283 13.32 -7.48 26.08
C ARG A 283 13.57 -8.44 24.92
N SER A 284 13.43 -9.74 25.13
CA SER A 284 13.53 -10.77 24.09
C SER A 284 12.21 -11.54 24.01
N ALA A 285 11.61 -11.65 22.82
CA ALA A 285 10.52 -12.57 22.59
C ALA A 285 11.06 -14.01 22.46
N CYS A 286 10.49 -14.92 23.24
CA CYS A 286 10.96 -16.31 23.34
C CYS A 286 9.85 -17.34 23.08
N GLY A 287 8.64 -16.91 22.79
CA GLY A 287 7.52 -17.81 22.54
C GLY A 287 6.15 -17.13 22.54
N VAL A 288 5.11 -17.96 22.54
CA VAL A 288 3.71 -17.53 22.60
C VAL A 288 2.90 -18.43 23.55
N GLU A 289 1.91 -17.85 24.21
CA GLU A 289 0.80 -18.58 24.84
C GLU A 289 -0.33 -18.72 23.82
N VAL A 290 -0.84 -19.93 23.66
CA VAL A 290 -1.91 -20.24 22.71
C VAL A 290 -3.00 -21.05 23.39
N ASP A 291 -4.26 -20.70 23.11
CA ASP A 291 -5.41 -21.53 23.39
C ASP A 291 -5.71 -22.39 22.15
N HIS A 292 -5.52 -23.70 22.28
CA HIS A 292 -5.81 -24.68 21.25
C HIS A 292 -6.92 -25.62 21.74
N TYR A 293 -8.12 -25.46 21.20
CA TYR A 293 -9.33 -26.20 21.62
C TYR A 293 -9.61 -26.14 23.14
N GLY A 294 -9.38 -25.01 23.79
CA GLY A 294 -9.55 -24.83 25.24
C GLY A 294 -8.33 -25.21 26.07
N ASN A 295 -7.29 -25.79 25.47
CA ASN A 295 -6.05 -26.13 26.15
C ASN A 295 -5.04 -25.01 25.98
N LYS A 296 -4.61 -24.43 27.10
CA LYS A 296 -3.53 -23.43 27.10
C LYS A 296 -2.18 -24.12 26.97
N LEU A 297 -1.45 -23.80 25.91
CA LEU A 297 -0.11 -24.29 25.61
C LEU A 297 0.87 -23.12 25.54
N THR A 298 2.12 -23.39 25.91
CA THR A 298 3.26 -22.50 25.76
C THR A 298 4.17 -23.05 24.68
N LEU A 299 4.46 -22.25 23.65
CA LEU A 299 5.34 -22.66 22.55
C LEU A 299 6.53 -21.72 22.47
N LYS A 300 7.71 -22.24 22.19
CA LYS A 300 8.97 -21.48 22.27
C LYS A 300 9.54 -21.20 20.88
N ALA A 301 10.03 -19.99 20.69
CA ALA A 301 10.76 -19.57 19.50
C ALA A 301 12.25 -19.45 19.82
N LYS A 302 13.10 -20.09 19.01
CA LYS A 302 14.56 -20.02 19.13
C LYS A 302 15.14 -18.80 18.43
N HIS A 303 14.53 -18.36 17.33
CA HIS A 303 14.96 -17.17 16.61
C HIS A 303 13.96 -16.04 16.74
N GLU A 304 12.76 -16.19 16.17
CA GLU A 304 11.80 -15.09 16.14
C GLU A 304 10.35 -15.55 16.28
N VAL A 305 9.56 -14.73 16.99
CA VAL A 305 8.10 -14.69 16.85
C VAL A 305 7.76 -13.62 15.82
N ILE A 306 6.92 -13.96 14.84
CA ILE A 306 6.53 -13.07 13.74
C ILE A 306 5.01 -12.90 13.77
N LEU A 307 4.54 -11.68 14.04
CA LEU A 307 3.12 -11.36 14.04
C LEU A 307 2.65 -11.08 12.62
N SER A 308 1.63 -11.81 12.19
CA SER A 308 0.90 -11.63 10.93
C SER A 308 -0.62 -11.63 11.18
N ALA A 309 -1.05 -11.11 12.34
CA ALA A 309 -2.43 -11.16 12.80
C ALA A 309 -3.32 -10.07 12.15
N GLY A 310 -2.73 -9.17 11.37
CA GLY A 310 -3.42 -8.10 10.66
C GLY A 310 -3.60 -6.85 11.51
N SER A 311 -4.04 -5.77 10.86
CA SER A 311 -4.05 -4.39 11.41
C SER A 311 -4.89 -4.18 12.66
N ILE A 312 -5.72 -5.13 13.06
CA ILE A 312 -6.56 -5.02 14.27
C ILE A 312 -5.97 -5.86 15.41
N ASP A 313 -5.65 -7.13 15.15
CA ASP A 313 -5.20 -8.05 16.19
C ASP A 313 -3.71 -7.95 16.51
N THR A 314 -2.88 -7.51 15.56
CA THR A 314 -1.44 -7.26 15.81
C THR A 314 -1.21 -6.25 16.93
N PRO A 315 -1.74 -5.00 16.89
CA PRO A 315 -1.55 -4.06 17.98
C PRO A 315 -2.21 -4.53 19.28
N LYS A 316 -3.37 -5.22 19.21
CA LYS A 316 -4.03 -5.83 20.37
C LYS A 316 -3.08 -6.82 21.07
N LEU A 317 -2.51 -7.75 20.32
CA LEU A 317 -1.62 -8.78 20.87
C LEU A 317 -0.32 -8.18 21.44
N LEU A 318 0.25 -7.17 20.78
CA LEU A 318 1.39 -6.41 21.34
C LEU A 318 1.04 -5.80 22.69
N MET A 319 -0.10 -5.10 22.79
CA MET A 319 -0.55 -4.47 24.03
C MET A 319 -0.82 -5.50 25.14
N LEU A 320 -1.52 -6.61 24.85
CA LEU A 320 -1.75 -7.70 25.80
C LEU A 320 -0.45 -8.35 26.31
N SER A 321 0.61 -8.26 25.51
CA SER A 321 1.95 -8.74 25.84
C SER A 321 2.80 -7.72 26.61
N GLY A 322 2.24 -6.54 26.93
CA GLY A 322 2.93 -5.47 27.66
C GLY A 322 3.79 -4.55 26.79
N VAL A 323 3.63 -4.58 25.46
CA VAL A 323 4.31 -3.69 24.51
C VAL A 323 3.29 -2.73 23.92
N GLY A 324 3.31 -1.47 24.35
CA GLY A 324 2.33 -0.47 23.92
C GLY A 324 2.36 0.79 24.79
N PRO A 325 1.37 1.70 24.65
CA PRO A 325 1.36 2.95 25.40
C PRO A 325 1.26 2.70 26.90
N ARG A 326 2.29 3.08 27.69
CA ARG A 326 2.40 2.77 29.13
C ARG A 326 1.12 3.12 29.91
N LYS A 327 0.55 4.30 29.64
CA LYS A 327 -0.65 4.79 30.32
C LYS A 327 -1.86 3.87 30.06
N HIS A 328 -2.11 3.54 28.80
CA HIS A 328 -3.20 2.64 28.40
C HIS A 328 -3.03 1.23 28.98
N LEU A 329 -1.80 0.69 28.97
CA LEU A 329 -1.51 -0.60 29.57
C LEU A 329 -1.81 -0.63 31.08
N ALA A 330 -1.43 0.44 31.80
CA ALA A 330 -1.75 0.58 33.22
C ALA A 330 -3.26 0.66 33.47
N GLU A 331 -4.01 1.39 32.65
CA GLU A 331 -5.49 1.47 32.71
C GLU A 331 -6.17 0.11 32.52
N LYS A 332 -5.53 -0.80 31.78
CA LYS A 332 -6.01 -2.17 31.56
C LYS A 332 -5.40 -3.20 32.52
N ASN A 333 -4.68 -2.77 33.55
CA ASN A 333 -3.99 -3.64 34.51
C ASN A 333 -2.99 -4.60 33.84
N ILE A 334 -2.30 -4.14 32.80
CA ILE A 334 -1.24 -4.87 32.11
C ILE A 334 0.11 -4.28 32.49
N LYS A 335 1.03 -5.12 32.97
CA LYS A 335 2.40 -4.70 33.26
C LYS A 335 3.10 -4.29 31.97
N THR A 336 3.52 -3.03 31.89
CA THR A 336 4.34 -2.54 30.78
C THR A 336 5.72 -3.19 30.81
N VAL A 337 6.06 -3.88 29.72
CA VAL A 337 7.41 -4.38 29.42
C VAL A 337 8.20 -3.34 28.62
N LEU A 338 7.54 -2.72 27.65
CA LEU A 338 8.10 -1.64 26.85
C LEU A 338 7.02 -0.60 26.55
N ASP A 339 7.33 0.66 26.82
CA ASP A 339 6.50 1.78 26.40
C ASP A 339 6.74 2.05 24.91
N SER A 340 5.74 1.71 24.10
CA SER A 340 5.74 1.90 22.66
C SER A 340 4.47 2.67 22.29
N PRO A 341 4.51 4.01 22.32
CA PRO A 341 3.31 4.85 22.27
C PRO A 341 2.58 4.76 20.93
N MET A 342 3.25 4.31 19.86
CA MET A 342 2.68 4.21 18.52
C MET A 342 1.92 2.89 18.26
N VAL A 343 1.95 1.92 19.18
CA VAL A 343 1.17 0.68 19.02
C VAL A 343 -0.32 1.00 19.05
N GLY A 344 -1.01 0.60 17.98
CA GLY A 344 -2.43 0.85 17.77
C GLY A 344 -2.75 2.26 17.24
N GLN A 345 -1.78 3.14 17.07
CA GLN A 345 -1.98 4.50 16.55
C GLN A 345 -1.88 4.54 15.03
N ASN A 346 -2.21 5.68 14.42
CA ASN A 346 -2.07 5.92 12.97
C ASN A 346 -2.84 4.89 12.14
N LEU A 347 -4.04 4.48 12.57
CA LEU A 347 -4.91 3.63 11.74
C LEU A 347 -5.33 4.42 10.51
N HIS A 348 -4.95 3.94 9.33
CA HIS A 348 -5.49 4.42 8.06
C HIS A 348 -6.46 3.38 7.53
N ASP A 349 -7.45 3.84 6.77
CA ASP A 349 -8.30 3.02 5.94
C ASP A 349 -8.90 3.91 4.85
N HIS A 350 -9.20 3.33 3.70
CA HIS A 350 -9.85 4.05 2.61
C HIS A 350 -11.32 4.26 2.95
N THR A 351 -11.71 5.54 3.04
CA THR A 351 -13.09 5.93 3.32
C THR A 351 -13.90 5.94 2.04
N MET A 352 -15.04 5.26 2.05
CA MET A 352 -15.90 5.09 0.89
C MET A 352 -17.29 5.65 1.16
N VAL A 353 -17.81 6.44 0.22
CA VAL A 353 -19.16 7.02 0.31
C VAL A 353 -19.95 6.65 -0.94
N PRO A 354 -21.17 6.10 -0.81
CA PRO A 354 -22.00 5.75 -1.95
C PRO A 354 -22.75 6.96 -2.52
N ILE A 355 -22.75 7.08 -3.84
CA ILE A 355 -23.68 7.88 -4.64
C ILE A 355 -24.76 6.93 -5.14
N LEU A 356 -26.01 7.18 -4.78
CA LEU A 356 -27.13 6.35 -5.19
C LEU A 356 -27.72 6.90 -6.49
N ILE A 357 -27.71 6.07 -7.54
CA ILE A 357 -28.28 6.39 -8.85
C ILE A 357 -29.36 5.36 -9.15
N PHE A 358 -30.60 5.83 -9.32
CA PHE A 358 -31.75 4.97 -9.64
C PHE A 358 -32.05 5.04 -11.13
N ALA A 359 -32.27 3.88 -11.77
CA ALA A 359 -32.48 3.77 -13.22
C ALA A 359 -33.56 2.74 -13.58
N ASP A 360 -34.09 2.79 -14.80
CA ASP A 360 -35.10 1.84 -15.29
C ASP A 360 -34.55 0.46 -15.66
N LYS A 361 -33.23 0.38 -15.89
CA LYS A 361 -32.48 -0.81 -16.32
C LYS A 361 -31.18 -0.91 -15.52
N PRO A 362 -30.50 -2.08 -15.49
CA PRO A 362 -30.87 -3.35 -16.12
C PRO A 362 -31.92 -4.15 -15.35
N GLU A 363 -32.72 -4.94 -16.08
CA GLU A 363 -33.64 -5.92 -15.51
C GLU A 363 -32.87 -7.07 -14.84
N GLY A 364 -33.43 -7.64 -13.76
CA GLY A 364 -32.90 -8.84 -13.14
C GLY A 364 -33.14 -10.09 -14.01
N PRO A 365 -32.25 -11.10 -13.97
CA PRO A 365 -32.53 -12.38 -14.62
C PRO A 365 -33.73 -13.06 -13.95
N ASP A 366 -34.54 -13.77 -14.73
CA ASP A 366 -35.61 -14.61 -14.17
C ASP A 366 -35.02 -15.77 -13.36
N GLN A 367 -35.88 -16.42 -12.56
CA GLN A 367 -35.44 -17.50 -11.67
C GLN A 367 -34.83 -18.69 -12.43
N ALA A 368 -35.33 -19.00 -13.63
CA ALA A 368 -34.83 -20.12 -14.41
C ALA A 368 -33.40 -19.84 -14.91
N THR A 369 -33.15 -18.62 -15.36
CA THR A 369 -31.84 -18.12 -15.75
C THR A 369 -30.88 -18.15 -14.57
N LYS A 370 -31.29 -17.68 -13.38
CA LYS A 370 -30.46 -17.76 -12.16
C LYS A 370 -30.08 -19.19 -11.80
N SER A 371 -31.04 -20.11 -11.85
CA SER A 371 -30.80 -21.54 -11.61
C SER A 371 -29.86 -22.14 -12.65
N PHE A 372 -30.06 -21.84 -13.93
CA PHE A 372 -29.21 -22.32 -15.02
C PHE A 372 -27.77 -21.80 -14.90
N GLU A 373 -27.58 -20.52 -14.58
CA GLU A 373 -26.23 -19.97 -14.40
C GLU A 373 -25.51 -20.56 -13.18
N SER A 374 -26.25 -20.96 -12.14
CA SER A 374 -25.68 -21.68 -10.99
C SER A 374 -25.23 -23.10 -11.39
N ILE A 375 -26.01 -23.75 -12.27
CA ILE A 375 -25.65 -25.03 -12.88
C ILE A 375 -24.42 -24.90 -13.79
N ARG A 376 -24.34 -23.81 -14.56
CA ARG A 376 -23.21 -23.53 -15.44
C ARG A 376 -21.90 -23.46 -14.65
N TYR A 377 -21.89 -22.73 -13.53
CA TYR A 377 -20.72 -22.69 -12.66
C TYR A 377 -20.28 -24.08 -12.17
N LEU A 378 -21.23 -24.96 -11.79
CA LEU A 378 -20.93 -26.34 -11.40
C LEU A 378 -20.35 -27.18 -12.55
N TYR A 379 -20.71 -26.88 -13.79
CA TYR A 379 -20.31 -27.63 -14.97
C TYR A 379 -18.94 -27.18 -15.51
N ASP A 380 -18.70 -25.88 -15.68
CA ASP A 380 -17.51 -25.34 -16.36
C ASP A 380 -16.88 -24.12 -15.65
N SER A 381 -17.31 -23.79 -14.43
CA SER A 381 -16.86 -22.61 -13.66
C SER A 381 -17.05 -21.28 -14.41
N GLN A 382 -18.06 -21.22 -15.29
CA GLN A 382 -18.51 -20.00 -15.98
C GLN A 382 -19.82 -19.46 -15.36
N GLY A 383 -20.27 -18.32 -15.87
CA GLY A 383 -21.52 -17.68 -15.44
C GLY A 383 -21.34 -16.76 -14.22
N TYR A 384 -22.41 -16.14 -13.75
CA TYR A 384 -22.31 -15.03 -12.77
C TYR A 384 -21.66 -15.40 -11.42
N LEU A 385 -21.59 -16.69 -11.06
CA LEU A 385 -20.95 -17.13 -9.81
C LEU A 385 -19.42 -17.01 -9.86
N SER A 386 -18.82 -16.97 -11.06
CA SER A 386 -17.37 -16.85 -11.24
C SER A 386 -16.86 -15.40 -11.28
N SER A 387 -17.71 -14.42 -10.94
CA SER A 387 -17.35 -13.01 -10.74
C SER A 387 -17.89 -12.46 -9.43
N VAL A 388 -17.47 -11.24 -9.06
CA VAL A 388 -17.95 -10.56 -7.86
C VAL A 388 -19.19 -9.70 -8.11
N ASN A 389 -19.82 -9.25 -7.03
CA ASN A 389 -20.99 -8.35 -7.08
C ASN A 389 -20.65 -6.96 -7.66
N TYR A 390 -19.40 -6.51 -7.51
CA TYR A 390 -18.91 -5.31 -8.20
C TYR A 390 -18.75 -5.69 -9.67
N HIS A 391 -19.43 -4.99 -10.57
CA HIS A 391 -19.08 -5.11 -11.99
C HIS A 391 -17.61 -4.75 -12.06
N ASP A 392 -16.79 -5.63 -12.63
CA ASP A 392 -15.33 -5.79 -12.48
C ASP A 392 -14.51 -4.62 -13.02
N VAL A 393 -15.03 -3.40 -12.86
CA VAL A 393 -14.58 -2.11 -13.35
C VAL A 393 -14.22 -1.26 -12.14
N SER A 394 -13.08 -0.59 -12.25
CA SER A 394 -12.67 0.46 -11.33
C SER A 394 -12.24 1.69 -12.12
N GLY A 395 -12.56 2.87 -11.60
CA GLY A 395 -12.05 4.15 -12.10
C GLY A 395 -11.17 4.80 -11.06
N PHE A 396 -10.03 5.33 -11.46
CA PHE A 396 -9.14 6.11 -10.60
C PHE A 396 -8.95 7.49 -11.22
N TYR A 397 -9.12 8.52 -10.41
CA TYR A 397 -9.27 9.90 -10.88
C TYR A 397 -8.94 10.89 -9.78
N SER A 398 -8.78 12.15 -10.18
CA SER A 398 -8.39 13.24 -9.30
C SER A 398 -9.25 14.46 -9.56
N ALA A 399 -9.25 15.40 -8.61
CA ALA A 399 -9.87 16.71 -8.81
C ALA A 399 -9.21 17.48 -9.98
N ASN A 400 -7.88 17.33 -10.09
CA ASN A 400 -7.11 17.81 -11.23
C ASN A 400 -7.07 16.74 -12.34
N PRO A 401 -7.65 16.98 -13.53
CA PRO A 401 -7.68 15.99 -14.61
C PRO A 401 -6.30 15.65 -15.19
N ASN A 402 -5.27 16.45 -14.91
CA ASN A 402 -3.89 16.21 -15.34
C ASN A 402 -3.02 15.55 -14.25
N ALA A 403 -3.60 15.18 -13.11
CA ALA A 403 -2.85 14.52 -12.06
C ALA A 403 -2.40 13.12 -12.50
N THR A 404 -1.16 12.78 -12.18
CA THR A 404 -0.59 11.45 -12.39
C THR A 404 -0.71 10.56 -11.16
N TYR A 405 -1.16 11.12 -10.04
CA TYR A 405 -1.39 10.45 -8.77
C TYR A 405 -2.88 10.60 -8.40
N PRO A 406 -3.63 9.49 -8.31
CA PRO A 406 -5.09 9.55 -8.15
C PRO A 406 -5.49 9.95 -6.72
N ASP A 407 -6.44 10.87 -6.59
CA ASP A 407 -7.03 11.23 -5.29
C ASP A 407 -8.12 10.21 -4.87
N PHE A 408 -8.82 9.67 -5.87
CA PHE A 408 -10.02 8.86 -5.69
C PHE A 408 -9.98 7.56 -6.48
N GLN A 409 -10.58 6.52 -5.91
CA GLN A 409 -11.00 5.32 -6.62
C GLN A 409 -12.54 5.27 -6.66
N SER A 410 -13.09 4.68 -7.72
CA SER A 410 -14.51 4.40 -7.88
C SER A 410 -14.74 2.94 -8.23
N VAL A 411 -15.73 2.34 -7.56
CA VAL A 411 -16.30 1.04 -7.90
C VAL A 411 -17.82 1.18 -8.01
N ILE A 412 -18.41 0.44 -8.93
CA ILE A 412 -19.86 0.50 -9.17
C ILE A 412 -20.48 -0.86 -8.87
N LEU A 413 -21.32 -0.88 -7.84
CA LEU A 413 -22.16 -2.01 -7.50
C LEU A 413 -23.54 -1.78 -8.11
N VAL A 414 -24.04 -2.73 -8.90
CA VAL A 414 -25.37 -2.63 -9.52
C VAL A 414 -26.29 -3.68 -8.92
N SER A 415 -27.32 -3.21 -8.24
CA SER A 415 -28.47 -4.01 -7.88
C SER A 415 -29.49 -3.92 -9.02
N LYS A 416 -29.75 -5.04 -9.68
CA LYS A 416 -30.73 -5.11 -10.76
C LYS A 416 -32.13 -4.84 -10.22
N LYS A 417 -33.05 -4.52 -11.11
CA LYS A 417 -34.43 -4.18 -10.75
C LYS A 417 -35.10 -5.30 -9.94
N ASN A 418 -35.76 -4.92 -8.84
CA ASN A 418 -36.41 -5.82 -7.88
C ASN A 418 -35.47 -6.83 -7.18
N ASP A 419 -34.16 -6.60 -7.19
CA ASP A 419 -33.19 -7.46 -6.50
C ASP A 419 -33.25 -7.26 -4.97
N GLU A 420 -33.22 -8.36 -4.21
CA GLU A 420 -33.29 -8.33 -2.74
C GLU A 420 -32.07 -7.66 -2.10
N SER A 421 -30.94 -7.58 -2.82
CA SER A 421 -29.74 -6.86 -2.39
C SER A 421 -30.00 -5.39 -2.06
N ILE A 422 -30.99 -4.75 -2.70
CA ILE A 422 -31.37 -3.35 -2.39
C ILE A 422 -31.92 -3.28 -0.96
N LYS A 423 -32.78 -4.23 -0.56
CA LYS A 423 -33.34 -4.29 0.79
C LYS A 423 -32.26 -4.58 1.82
N SER A 424 -31.36 -5.52 1.52
CA SER A 424 -30.22 -5.82 2.39
C SER A 424 -29.33 -4.59 2.62
N PHE A 425 -28.97 -3.88 1.55
CA PHE A 425 -28.24 -2.61 1.63
C PHE A 425 -28.97 -1.56 2.46
N ALA A 426 -30.25 -1.29 2.15
CA ALA A 426 -31.04 -0.27 2.85
C ALA A 426 -31.18 -0.54 4.35
N SER A 427 -31.28 -1.82 4.75
CA SER A 427 -31.46 -2.25 6.14
C SER A 427 -30.28 -1.93 7.08
N GLY A 428 -29.12 -1.60 6.49
CA GLY A 428 -27.93 -1.15 7.22
C GLY A 428 -28.04 0.27 7.79
N PHE A 429 -29.03 1.05 7.35
CA PHE A 429 -29.18 2.46 7.73
C PHE A 429 -30.33 2.70 8.71
N VAL A 430 -30.39 3.90 9.27
CA VAL A 430 -31.52 4.37 10.08
C VAL A 430 -32.80 4.42 9.26
N LYS A 431 -33.96 4.33 9.93
CA LYS A 431 -35.26 4.13 9.26
C LYS A 431 -35.61 5.19 8.21
N SER A 432 -35.24 6.46 8.41
CA SER A 432 -35.49 7.51 7.42
C SER A 432 -34.73 7.23 6.12
N VAL A 433 -33.44 6.93 6.23
CA VAL A 433 -32.55 6.61 5.12
C VAL A 433 -32.99 5.30 4.44
N GLU A 434 -33.24 4.24 5.22
CA GLU A 434 -33.75 2.95 4.72
C GLU A 434 -35.02 3.16 3.88
N ASN A 435 -36.03 3.86 4.42
CA ASN A 435 -37.29 4.12 3.73
C ASN A 435 -37.10 4.95 2.46
N SER A 436 -36.22 5.96 2.49
CA SER A 436 -35.94 6.80 1.32
C SER A 436 -35.34 6.00 0.16
N ILE A 437 -34.42 5.07 0.46
CA ILE A 437 -33.80 4.17 -0.53
C ILE A 437 -34.87 3.23 -1.10
N LEU A 438 -35.64 2.59 -0.23
CA LEU A 438 -36.66 1.61 -0.65
C LEU A 438 -37.76 2.26 -1.52
N LYS A 439 -38.24 3.44 -1.13
CA LYS A 439 -39.25 4.21 -1.89
C LYS A 439 -38.78 4.55 -3.30
N GLN A 440 -37.52 4.95 -3.46
CA GLN A 440 -36.94 5.28 -4.77
C GLN A 440 -36.57 4.04 -5.59
N SER A 441 -36.38 2.89 -4.95
CA SER A 441 -36.05 1.63 -5.62
C SER A 441 -37.24 0.90 -6.25
N VAL A 442 -38.49 1.34 -6.01
CA VAL A 442 -39.68 0.68 -6.54
C VAL A 442 -39.63 0.62 -8.07
N ASN A 443 -39.56 -0.61 -8.62
CA ASN A 443 -39.47 -0.84 -10.05
C ASN A 443 -38.25 -0.18 -10.72
N LYS A 444 -37.16 0.03 -9.96
CA LYS A 444 -35.90 0.62 -10.41
C LYS A 444 -34.72 -0.30 -10.10
N SER A 445 -33.67 -0.19 -10.91
CA SER A 445 -32.33 -0.66 -10.58
C SER A 445 -31.60 0.40 -9.77
N LEU A 446 -30.65 -0.03 -8.95
CA LEU A 446 -29.81 0.85 -8.14
C LEU A 446 -28.34 0.65 -8.52
N PHE A 447 -27.73 1.72 -9.02
CA PHE A 447 -26.28 1.84 -9.18
C PHE A 447 -25.75 2.54 -7.92
N GLN A 448 -24.90 1.85 -7.18
CA GLN A 448 -24.14 2.43 -6.08
C GLN A 448 -22.77 2.79 -6.63
N ALA A 449 -22.62 4.00 -7.15
CA ALA A 449 -21.34 4.53 -7.59
C ALA A 449 -20.58 5.02 -6.35
N ARG A 450 -19.51 4.34 -5.96
CA ARG A 450 -18.86 4.59 -4.67
C ARG A 450 -17.58 5.37 -4.88
N THR A 451 -17.44 6.51 -4.21
CA THR A 451 -16.19 7.28 -4.21
C THR A 451 -15.36 6.89 -3.01
N ILE A 452 -14.10 6.53 -3.23
CA ILE A 452 -13.16 6.06 -2.24
C ILE A 452 -12.00 7.06 -2.17
N LEU A 453 -11.75 7.68 -1.02
CA LEU A 453 -10.60 8.55 -0.79
C LEU A 453 -9.34 7.72 -0.58
N LEU A 454 -8.33 7.92 -1.42
CA LEU A 454 -7.11 7.11 -1.45
C LEU A 454 -6.03 7.59 -0.48
N HIS A 455 -5.98 8.89 -0.21
CA HIS A 455 -4.95 9.49 0.62
C HIS A 455 -5.57 10.30 1.75
N PRO A 456 -6.32 9.66 2.68
CA PRO A 456 -6.92 10.37 3.79
C PRO A 456 -5.84 10.92 4.71
N ASP A 457 -6.05 12.11 5.27
CA ASP A 457 -5.24 12.71 6.33
C ASP A 457 -5.75 12.33 7.73
N SER A 458 -7.03 12.01 7.86
CA SER A 458 -7.66 11.50 9.07
C SER A 458 -6.96 10.25 9.60
N ARG A 459 -6.81 10.14 10.93
CA ARG A 459 -6.17 9.00 11.60
C ARG A 459 -7.06 8.46 12.70
N GLY A 460 -7.32 7.16 12.63
CA GLY A 460 -7.95 6.42 13.72
C GLY A 460 -6.93 5.80 14.67
N ASN A 461 -7.44 4.96 15.59
CA ASN A 461 -6.62 4.11 16.45
C ASN A 461 -7.34 2.83 16.90
N ILE A 462 -6.55 1.86 17.37
CA ILE A 462 -6.99 0.61 17.98
C ILE A 462 -6.54 0.60 19.43
N THR A 463 -7.46 0.38 20.36
CA THR A 463 -7.15 0.25 21.79
C THR A 463 -7.77 -1.00 22.37
N LEU A 464 -7.19 -1.50 23.46
CA LEU A 464 -7.78 -2.61 24.21
C LEU A 464 -9.10 -2.20 24.87
N ASN A 465 -10.14 -3.02 24.74
CA ASN A 465 -11.34 -2.89 25.56
C ASN A 465 -11.06 -3.31 27.02
N SER A 466 -10.44 -4.48 27.19
CA SER A 466 -10.01 -5.03 28.48
C SER A 466 -8.67 -5.76 28.35
N ASN A 467 -8.22 -6.43 29.40
CA ASN A 467 -7.07 -7.34 29.35
C ASN A 467 -7.45 -8.79 29.02
N ASP A 468 -8.72 -9.06 28.72
CA ASP A 468 -9.17 -10.36 28.23
C ASP A 468 -8.81 -10.50 26.74
N PRO A 469 -7.98 -11.48 26.35
CA PRO A 469 -7.61 -11.67 24.96
C PRO A 469 -8.80 -12.03 24.07
N TYR A 470 -9.91 -12.57 24.58
CA TYR A 470 -11.08 -12.94 23.79
C TYR A 470 -12.02 -11.77 23.49
N GLU A 471 -11.88 -10.65 24.20
CA GLU A 471 -12.67 -9.45 23.91
C GLU A 471 -12.14 -8.72 22.68
N HIS A 472 -13.05 -8.17 21.86
CA HIS A 472 -12.66 -7.35 20.72
C HIS A 472 -11.99 -6.05 21.19
N PRO A 473 -10.99 -5.54 20.44
CA PRO A 473 -10.46 -4.22 20.69
C PRO A 473 -11.48 -3.15 20.30
N LEU A 474 -11.31 -1.95 20.82
CA LEU A 474 -12.06 -0.77 20.39
C LEU A 474 -11.39 -0.21 19.13
N ILE A 475 -12.19 -0.02 18.08
CA ILE A 475 -11.75 0.53 16.79
C ILE A 475 -12.30 1.94 16.65
N TYR A 476 -11.44 2.94 16.78
CA TYR A 476 -11.76 4.33 16.52
C TYR A 476 -11.41 4.63 15.07
N TYR A 477 -12.43 4.72 14.21
CA TYR A 477 -12.23 4.95 12.79
C TYR A 477 -11.83 6.40 12.50
N ASP A 478 -12.48 7.35 13.16
CA ASP A 478 -12.22 8.80 13.09
C ASP A 478 -12.03 9.33 11.67
N ASN A 479 -12.78 8.75 10.71
CA ASN A 479 -12.83 9.20 9.33
C ASN A 479 -13.39 10.62 9.27
N PHE A 480 -12.80 11.48 8.44
CA PHE A 480 -13.12 12.92 8.37
C PHE A 480 -12.87 13.69 9.69
N SER A 481 -11.94 13.21 10.52
CA SER A 481 -11.41 14.01 11.63
C SER A 481 -10.58 15.19 11.12
N ASP A 482 -9.95 15.05 9.94
CA ASP A 482 -9.47 16.17 9.14
C ASP A 482 -10.57 16.60 8.14
N LEU A 483 -10.94 17.87 8.15
CA LEU A 483 -12.01 18.39 7.29
C LEU A 483 -11.58 18.53 5.82
N ASN A 484 -10.28 18.53 5.52
CA ASN A 484 -9.82 18.49 4.13
C ASN A 484 -10.22 17.19 3.44
N ASP A 485 -10.22 16.06 4.17
CA ASP A 485 -10.72 14.78 3.64
C ASP A 485 -12.20 14.88 3.25
N LEU A 486 -13.00 15.58 4.04
CA LEU A 486 -14.43 15.77 3.78
C LEU A 486 -14.65 16.61 2.52
N ASP A 487 -13.86 17.66 2.37
CA ASP A 487 -13.89 18.56 1.22
C ASP A 487 -13.46 17.83 -0.05
N ASN A 488 -12.35 17.10 0.00
CA ASN A 488 -11.85 16.27 -1.09
C ASN A 488 -12.87 15.19 -1.48
N GLN A 489 -13.44 14.48 -0.50
CA GLN A 489 -14.47 13.47 -0.74
C GLN A 489 -15.67 14.06 -1.49
N ALA A 490 -16.14 15.26 -1.11
CA ALA A 490 -17.25 15.91 -1.79
C ALA A 490 -16.91 16.29 -3.26
N VAL A 491 -15.65 16.67 -3.54
CA VAL A 491 -15.17 16.93 -4.91
C VAL A 491 -15.21 15.66 -5.75
N GLY A 492 -14.63 14.55 -5.25
CA GLY A 492 -14.65 13.27 -5.95
C GLY A 492 -16.08 12.78 -6.23
N MET A 493 -16.96 12.93 -5.23
CA MET A 493 -18.37 12.57 -5.38
C MET A 493 -19.08 13.41 -6.46
N LYS A 494 -18.78 14.70 -6.56
CA LYS A 494 -19.37 15.58 -7.58
C LYS A 494 -18.94 15.17 -8.99
N ILE A 495 -17.66 14.86 -9.18
CA ILE A 495 -17.14 14.37 -10.47
C ILE A 495 -17.85 13.07 -10.86
N LEU A 496 -17.93 12.10 -9.95
CA LEU A 496 -18.56 10.81 -10.22
C LEU A 496 -20.09 10.93 -10.40
N ALA A 497 -20.74 11.89 -9.74
CA ALA A 497 -22.17 12.12 -9.91
C ALA A 497 -22.53 12.55 -11.35
N GLU A 498 -21.61 13.16 -12.10
CA GLU A 498 -21.81 13.50 -13.53
C GLU A 498 -22.05 12.29 -14.41
N MET A 499 -21.79 11.06 -13.93
CA MET A 499 -22.19 9.83 -14.62
C MET A 499 -23.66 9.85 -15.04
N VAL A 500 -24.57 10.43 -14.25
CA VAL A 500 -26.01 10.50 -14.61
C VAL A 500 -26.27 11.31 -15.89
N ASN A 501 -25.34 12.19 -16.27
CA ASN A 501 -25.43 13.06 -17.44
C ASN A 501 -24.83 12.44 -18.71
N THR A 502 -24.21 11.27 -18.61
CA THR A 502 -23.61 10.54 -19.74
C THR A 502 -24.67 9.89 -20.62
N THR A 503 -24.28 9.57 -21.85
CA THR A 503 -25.18 9.02 -22.88
C THR A 503 -25.87 7.74 -22.41
N TYR A 504 -25.11 6.80 -21.83
CA TYR A 504 -25.67 5.54 -21.32
C TYR A 504 -26.65 5.76 -20.16
N PHE A 505 -26.27 6.50 -19.13
CA PHE A 505 -27.11 6.69 -17.95
C PHE A 505 -28.40 7.47 -18.27
N LYS A 506 -28.33 8.46 -19.16
CA LYS A 506 -29.53 9.12 -19.71
C LYS A 506 -30.45 8.13 -20.44
N SER A 507 -29.88 7.22 -21.24
CA SER A 507 -30.66 6.24 -22.02
C SER A 507 -31.46 5.25 -21.16
N ILE A 508 -31.02 5.01 -19.92
CA ILE A 508 -31.71 4.14 -18.96
C ILE A 508 -32.53 4.91 -17.92
N GLY A 509 -32.76 6.21 -18.12
CA GLY A 509 -33.55 7.04 -17.22
C GLY A 509 -32.92 7.23 -15.84
N ALA A 510 -31.59 7.20 -15.74
CA ALA A 510 -30.88 7.30 -14.48
C ALA A 510 -31.04 8.69 -13.84
N LYS A 511 -31.20 8.71 -12.52
CA LYS A 511 -31.30 9.93 -11.70
C LYS A 511 -30.60 9.75 -10.36
N LEU A 512 -30.02 10.84 -9.84
CA LEU A 512 -29.50 10.88 -8.48
C LEU A 512 -30.65 10.65 -7.47
N GLY A 513 -30.37 9.80 -6.49
CA GLY A 513 -31.25 9.54 -5.35
C GLY A 513 -31.12 10.61 -4.27
N ARG A 514 -32.25 11.03 -3.70
CA ARG A 514 -32.29 11.87 -2.50
C ARG A 514 -32.24 10.98 -1.27
N ILE A 515 -31.25 11.15 -0.41
CA ILE A 515 -31.27 10.53 0.92
C ILE A 515 -32.08 11.42 1.86
N GLU A 516 -33.10 10.86 2.53
CA GLU A 516 -33.88 11.58 3.54
C GLU A 516 -33.18 11.44 4.90
N LEU A 517 -32.40 12.47 5.24
CA LEU A 517 -31.69 12.60 6.50
C LEU A 517 -31.82 14.04 6.97
N ALA A 518 -32.41 14.25 8.14
CA ALA A 518 -32.77 15.59 8.64
C ALA A 518 -31.60 16.60 8.60
N ALA A 519 -30.37 16.14 8.87
CA ALA A 519 -29.17 16.98 8.82
C ALA A 519 -28.81 17.45 7.39
N CYS A 520 -29.22 16.73 6.35
CA CYS A 520 -28.90 17.00 4.95
C CYS A 520 -30.09 17.53 4.13
N ASP A 521 -31.30 17.52 4.69
CA ASP A 521 -32.53 17.87 3.96
C ASP A 521 -32.59 19.35 3.52
N GLY A 522 -31.81 20.23 4.18
CA GLY A 522 -31.72 21.66 3.85
C GLY A 522 -30.83 21.99 2.63
N TYR A 523 -30.03 21.04 2.15
CA TYR A 523 -29.11 21.26 1.03
C TYR A 523 -29.72 20.84 -0.31
N GLU A 524 -29.40 21.57 -1.37
CA GLU A 524 -29.78 21.23 -2.74
C GLU A 524 -29.12 19.91 -3.18
N LEU A 525 -29.89 19.01 -3.78
CA LEU A 525 -29.39 17.71 -4.25
C LEU A 525 -28.25 17.91 -5.26
N GLY A 526 -27.08 17.31 -4.97
CA GLY A 526 -25.89 17.40 -5.82
C GLY A 526 -25.01 18.63 -5.57
N SER A 527 -25.41 19.55 -4.69
CA SER A 527 -24.55 20.64 -4.24
C SER A 527 -23.36 20.13 -3.42
N THR A 528 -22.31 20.93 -3.30
CA THR A 528 -21.14 20.60 -2.47
C THR A 528 -21.54 20.35 -1.02
N ASP A 529 -22.43 21.17 -0.45
CA ASP A 529 -22.87 21.02 0.94
C ASP A 529 -23.70 19.74 1.15
N TYR A 530 -24.52 19.37 0.15
CA TYR A 530 -25.19 18.07 0.17
C TYR A 530 -24.18 16.92 0.20
N TRP A 531 -23.15 16.95 -0.67
CA TRP A 531 -22.15 15.88 -0.69
C TRP A 531 -21.30 15.82 0.58
N LYS A 532 -20.90 16.96 1.15
CA LYS A 532 -20.24 16.97 2.47
C LYS A 532 -21.14 16.36 3.55
N CYS A 533 -22.42 16.71 3.57
CA CYS A 533 -23.37 16.16 4.54
C CYS A 533 -23.57 14.64 4.37
N ILE A 534 -23.69 14.15 3.14
CA ILE A 534 -23.78 12.70 2.87
C ILE A 534 -22.47 12.00 3.24
N ALA A 535 -21.32 12.57 2.88
CA ALA A 535 -20.01 12.00 3.14
C ALA A 535 -19.77 11.76 4.64
N ILE A 536 -20.07 12.73 5.50
CA ILE A 536 -19.86 12.57 6.95
C ILE A 536 -20.86 11.58 7.58
N ASN A 537 -22.08 11.47 7.06
CA ASN A 537 -23.14 10.65 7.65
C ASN A 537 -23.23 9.20 7.14
N MET A 538 -22.88 8.96 5.87
CA MET A 538 -22.92 7.64 5.22
C MET A 538 -21.54 7.08 4.79
N PRO A 539 -20.41 7.38 5.46
CA PRO A 539 -19.18 6.70 5.13
C PRO A 539 -19.25 5.22 5.50
N THR A 540 -18.45 4.43 4.80
CA THR A 540 -18.13 3.06 5.16
C THR A 540 -16.66 2.82 4.80
N THR A 541 -16.14 1.70 5.27
CA THR A 541 -14.82 1.20 4.90
C THR A 541 -14.89 0.41 3.58
N VAL A 542 -13.79 0.38 2.80
CA VAL A 542 -13.52 -0.69 1.79
C VAL A 542 -12.73 -1.86 2.37
N PHE A 543 -12.59 -1.88 3.68
CA PHE A 543 -11.96 -2.90 4.49
C PHE A 543 -10.45 -3.00 4.27
N HIS A 544 -9.77 -1.85 4.22
CA HIS A 544 -8.32 -1.72 4.03
C HIS A 544 -7.60 -1.10 5.24
N PRO A 545 -7.86 -1.53 6.50
CA PRO A 545 -7.14 -0.99 7.64
C PRO A 545 -5.66 -1.32 7.57
N VAL A 546 -4.80 -0.34 7.79
CA VAL A 546 -3.33 -0.46 7.79
C VAL A 546 -2.72 0.39 8.90
N SER A 547 -1.39 0.36 9.01
CA SER A 547 -0.59 1.38 9.75
C SER A 547 -0.65 1.38 11.28
N THR A 548 -1.35 0.44 11.92
CA THR A 548 -1.48 0.34 13.39
C THR A 548 -0.24 -0.18 14.12
N ALA A 549 0.73 -0.71 13.37
CA ALA A 549 2.06 -1.05 13.84
C ALA A 549 3.12 -0.55 12.85
N ARG A 550 2.95 0.70 12.38
CA ARG A 550 3.71 1.28 11.27
C ARG A 550 5.23 1.14 11.42
N MET A 551 5.91 0.96 10.30
CA MET A 551 7.37 1.04 10.22
C MET A 551 7.87 2.49 10.24
N GLY A 552 9.11 2.68 10.68
CA GLY A 552 9.75 3.99 10.73
C GLY A 552 11.04 4.00 11.55
N ARG A 553 11.62 5.19 11.72
CA ARG A 553 13.02 5.35 12.19
C ARG A 553 13.23 4.97 13.66
N ASN A 554 12.25 5.24 14.54
CA ASN A 554 12.42 5.00 15.97
C ASN A 554 11.08 4.81 16.70
N ILE A 555 11.16 4.33 17.95
CA ILE A 555 10.01 3.98 18.79
C ILE A 555 9.05 5.14 19.11
N ASN A 556 9.50 6.39 19.04
CA ASN A 556 8.63 7.54 19.33
C ASN A 556 7.70 7.85 18.16
N CYS A 557 8.05 7.42 16.95
CA CYS A 557 7.27 7.67 15.75
C CYS A 557 6.86 6.39 15.03
N SER A 558 7.25 5.18 15.45
CA SER A 558 6.84 3.93 14.79
C SER A 558 6.89 2.75 15.75
N VAL A 559 6.33 1.61 15.33
CA VAL A 559 6.33 0.36 16.12
C VAL A 559 7.45 -0.57 15.68
N VAL A 560 7.67 -0.67 14.37
CA VAL A 560 8.76 -1.45 13.80
C VAL A 560 9.76 -0.56 13.06
N ASN A 561 10.98 -1.08 12.87
CA ASN A 561 11.95 -0.47 11.96
C ASN A 561 11.68 -0.85 10.50
N SER A 562 12.49 -0.33 9.58
CA SER A 562 12.38 -0.60 8.15
C SER A 562 12.60 -2.08 7.76
N ARG A 563 13.22 -2.87 8.64
CA ARG A 563 13.36 -4.34 8.53
C ARG A 563 12.27 -5.10 9.28
N LEU A 564 11.21 -4.40 9.67
CA LEU A 564 10.01 -4.94 10.32
C LEU A 564 10.23 -5.53 11.72
N LYS A 565 11.35 -5.21 12.37
CA LYS A 565 11.64 -5.60 13.77
C LYS A 565 10.98 -4.63 14.73
N VAL A 566 10.30 -5.15 15.75
CA VAL A 566 9.71 -4.32 16.80
C VAL A 566 10.81 -3.58 17.54
N HIS A 567 10.67 -2.25 17.64
CA HIS A 567 11.67 -1.43 18.33
C HIS A 567 11.82 -1.88 19.78
N GLY A 568 13.07 -2.04 20.23
CA GLY A 568 13.37 -2.38 21.62
C GLY A 568 13.03 -3.80 22.07
N ILE A 569 12.49 -4.66 21.21
CA ILE A 569 12.24 -6.09 21.50
C ILE A 569 13.01 -6.97 20.51
N ARG A 570 13.94 -7.78 21.01
CA ARG A 570 14.68 -8.75 20.18
C ARG A 570 13.81 -9.97 19.89
N GLY A 571 14.01 -10.58 18.72
CA GLY A 571 13.30 -11.80 18.34
C GLY A 571 11.81 -11.59 18.04
N LEU A 572 11.36 -10.35 17.80
CA LEU A 572 9.97 -10.03 17.49
C LEU A 572 9.88 -9.18 16.21
N ARG A 573 9.05 -9.62 15.26
CA ARG A 573 8.68 -8.87 14.06
C ARG A 573 7.19 -8.76 13.87
N VAL A 574 6.79 -7.77 13.08
CA VAL A 574 5.43 -7.65 12.55
C VAL A 574 5.50 -7.67 11.04
N VAL A 575 4.74 -8.52 10.38
CA VAL A 575 4.70 -8.65 8.92
C VAL A 575 3.25 -8.85 8.50
N ASP A 576 2.54 -7.74 8.36
CA ASP A 576 1.20 -7.67 7.79
C ASP A 576 0.88 -6.23 7.38
N ALA A 577 -0.37 -5.97 7.00
CA ALA A 577 -0.85 -4.65 6.60
C ALA A 577 -0.65 -3.53 7.65
N SER A 578 -0.49 -3.87 8.94
CA SER A 578 -0.28 -2.90 10.02
C SER A 578 1.04 -2.14 9.91
N VAL A 579 2.02 -2.64 9.16
CA VAL A 579 3.36 -2.03 9.10
C VAL A 579 3.48 -0.90 8.08
N MET A 580 2.51 -0.74 7.19
CA MET A 580 2.54 0.34 6.19
C MET A 580 2.64 1.70 6.90
N PRO A 581 3.58 2.61 6.56
CA PRO A 581 3.65 3.96 7.13
C PRO A 581 2.39 4.78 6.82
N THR A 582 1.97 4.68 5.56
CA THR A 582 0.78 5.28 4.97
C THR A 582 0.10 4.25 4.07
N ILE A 583 -1.22 4.36 3.89
CA ILE A 583 -1.95 3.49 2.98
C ILE A 583 -1.55 3.75 1.52
N THR A 584 -1.50 2.68 0.71
CA THR A 584 -1.20 2.73 -0.73
C THR A 584 -2.44 3.08 -1.54
N SER A 585 -2.32 3.71 -2.72
CA SER A 585 -3.42 3.94 -3.66
C SER A 585 -4.09 2.62 -4.11
N GLY A 586 -5.26 2.32 -3.56
CA GLY A 586 -6.12 1.21 -3.98
C GLY A 586 -6.21 0.06 -2.99
N ASN A 587 -6.36 -1.17 -3.47
CA ASN A 587 -6.62 -2.33 -2.60
C ASN A 587 -5.35 -2.83 -1.90
N THR A 588 -5.41 -3.03 -0.58
CA THR A 588 -4.21 -3.31 0.25
C THR A 588 -3.75 -4.76 0.29
N ASN A 589 -4.45 -5.68 -0.39
CA ASN A 589 -4.06 -7.10 -0.40
C ASN A 589 -2.76 -7.34 -1.18
N ALA A 590 -2.59 -6.75 -2.37
CA ALA A 590 -1.36 -6.93 -3.14
C ALA A 590 -0.14 -6.29 -2.45
N PRO A 591 -0.22 -5.05 -1.91
CA PRO A 591 0.83 -4.50 -1.05
C PRO A 591 1.18 -5.40 0.15
N THR A 592 0.19 -6.05 0.78
CA THR A 592 0.44 -7.01 1.87
C THR A 592 1.17 -8.27 1.40
N VAL A 593 0.83 -8.80 0.22
CA VAL A 593 1.56 -9.92 -0.42
C VAL A 593 3.01 -9.52 -0.68
N MET A 594 3.24 -8.33 -1.25
CA MET A 594 4.57 -7.79 -1.52
C MET A 594 5.39 -7.61 -0.23
N ILE A 595 4.79 -7.06 0.83
CA ILE A 595 5.42 -6.93 2.15
C ILE A 595 5.88 -8.28 2.68
N ALA A 596 5.04 -9.32 2.58
CA ALA A 596 5.38 -10.65 3.08
C ALA A 596 6.51 -11.32 2.28
N GLU A 597 6.49 -11.19 0.95
CA GLU A 597 7.56 -11.67 0.08
C GLU A 597 8.90 -10.98 0.35
N ARG A 598 8.87 -9.65 0.54
CA ARG A 598 10.04 -8.86 0.92
C ARG A 598 10.56 -9.26 2.30
N ALA A 599 9.66 -9.36 3.28
CA ALA A 599 9.98 -9.71 4.65
C ALA A 599 10.66 -11.06 4.77
N ALA A 600 10.21 -12.06 4.01
CA ALA A 600 10.85 -13.38 4.01
C ALA A 600 12.33 -13.30 3.62
N ASP A 601 12.67 -12.53 2.59
CA ASP A 601 14.06 -12.35 2.18
C ASP A 601 14.85 -11.50 3.20
N LEU A 602 14.23 -10.47 3.80
CA LEU A 602 14.84 -9.70 4.89
C LEU A 602 15.19 -10.57 6.10
N ILE A 603 14.33 -11.52 6.47
CA ILE A 603 14.57 -12.49 7.54
C ILE A 603 15.71 -13.43 7.13
N LYS A 604 15.67 -14.01 5.91
CA LYS A 604 16.77 -14.83 5.39
C LYS A 604 18.11 -14.11 5.38
N GLN A 605 18.14 -12.84 5.05
CA GLN A 605 19.34 -12.01 5.11
C GLN A 605 19.86 -11.81 6.54
N ASP A 606 18.95 -11.52 7.48
CA ASP A 606 19.32 -11.30 8.88
C ASP A 606 19.85 -12.58 9.57
N HIS A 607 19.52 -13.75 9.01
CA HIS A 607 19.99 -15.06 9.47
C HIS A 607 21.02 -15.70 8.51
N ASN A 608 21.66 -14.90 7.64
CA ASN A 608 22.76 -15.31 6.75
C ASN A 608 22.41 -16.47 5.79
N LYS A 609 21.14 -16.61 5.41
CA LYS A 609 20.66 -17.58 4.40
C LYS A 609 20.55 -16.99 2.99
N LEU A 610 20.50 -15.67 2.88
CA LEU A 610 20.59 -14.95 1.62
C LEU A 610 21.59 -13.80 1.76
N PRO A 611 22.34 -13.45 0.69
CA PRO A 611 23.10 -12.22 0.69
C PRO A 611 22.13 -11.04 0.87
N ARG A 612 22.57 -10.01 1.58
CA ARG A 612 21.84 -8.74 1.55
C ARG A 612 21.80 -8.30 0.10
N LEU A 613 20.59 -7.94 -0.38
CA LEU A 613 20.50 -7.20 -1.64
C LEU A 613 21.49 -6.03 -1.51
N PRO A 614 22.21 -5.67 -2.57
CA PRO A 614 22.72 -4.32 -2.67
C PRO A 614 21.48 -3.42 -2.68
N ILE A 615 20.99 -3.05 -1.49
CA ILE A 615 20.38 -1.73 -1.29
C ILE A 615 21.42 -0.86 -1.94
N PHE A 616 21.10 -0.23 -3.09
CA PHE A 616 22.03 0.56 -3.90
C PHE A 616 23.38 0.60 -3.23
N GLU A 617 24.32 -0.26 -3.66
CA GLU A 617 25.67 -0.28 -3.11
C GLU A 617 26.31 1.09 -3.41
N ILE A 618 25.89 2.09 -2.67
CA ILE A 618 26.69 2.91 -1.81
C ILE A 618 27.65 1.91 -1.17
N ASN A 619 28.70 1.58 -1.93
CA ASN A 619 29.82 0.74 -1.53
C ASN A 619 30.20 1.10 -0.09
N GLU A 620 30.83 0.18 0.65
CA GLU A 620 31.31 0.47 2.02
C GLU A 620 32.19 1.74 2.11
N THR A 621 32.66 2.30 0.99
CA THR A 621 33.16 3.67 0.89
C THR A 621 32.15 4.74 1.31
N CYS A 622 30.88 4.71 0.87
CA CYS A 622 29.88 5.74 1.18
C CYS A 622 29.09 5.52 2.49
N MET A 623 29.14 4.37 3.14
CA MET A 623 28.71 4.29 4.57
C MET A 623 29.82 4.76 5.50
N ASN A 624 31.09 4.69 5.09
CA ASN A 624 32.13 5.48 5.73
C ASN A 624 31.95 6.96 5.39
N THR A 625 31.57 7.37 4.18
CA THR A 625 31.30 8.80 3.90
C THR A 625 29.98 9.33 4.47
N ILE A 626 28.93 8.52 4.69
CA ILE A 626 27.66 8.95 5.33
C ILE A 626 27.67 8.69 6.82
N GLY A 627 28.39 7.68 7.31
CA GLY A 627 28.69 7.50 8.73
C GLY A 627 29.67 8.55 9.23
N GLU A 628 30.66 8.92 8.40
CA GLU A 628 31.46 10.13 8.59
C GLU A 628 30.63 11.36 8.30
N ALA A 629 29.71 11.44 7.34
CA ALA A 629 28.83 12.62 7.12
C ALA A 629 27.67 12.76 8.11
N ALA A 630 27.28 11.72 8.85
CA ALA A 630 26.25 11.72 9.89
C ALA A 630 26.88 11.95 11.26
N ASN A 631 28.05 11.33 11.50
CA ASN A 631 28.93 11.78 12.57
C ASN A 631 29.53 13.13 12.27
N THR A 632 29.61 13.61 11.03
CA THR A 632 29.97 14.98 10.61
C THR A 632 28.73 15.78 10.18
N PHE A 633 27.51 15.32 10.49
CA PHE A 633 26.28 16.14 10.59
C PHE A 633 26.04 16.50 12.05
N ALA A 634 26.17 15.50 12.93
CA ALA A 634 26.28 15.71 14.37
C ALA A 634 27.61 16.40 14.73
N SER A 635 28.70 16.11 14.01
CA SER A 635 29.98 16.83 14.08
C SER A 635 30.24 17.79 12.95
N SER A 636 29.25 18.30 12.20
CA SER A 636 29.34 19.63 11.56
C SER A 636 28.61 20.68 12.36
N LEU A 637 27.52 20.30 13.04
CA LEU A 637 26.97 21.11 14.13
C LEU A 637 27.91 21.10 15.36
N HIS A 638 28.58 19.97 15.64
CA HIS A 638 29.73 19.93 16.56
C HIS A 638 31.09 20.22 15.89
N PHE A 639 31.32 20.27 14.56
CA PHE A 639 32.60 20.82 14.03
C PHE A 639 32.57 22.32 14.12
N PHE A 640 31.44 22.97 13.78
CA PHE A 640 31.36 24.42 13.97
C PHE A 640 31.51 24.81 15.45
N MET A 641 31.01 23.98 16.38
CA MET A 641 31.18 24.23 17.83
C MET A 641 32.44 23.61 18.46
N ALA A 642 33.06 22.56 17.89
CA ALA A 642 34.23 21.87 18.45
C ALA A 642 35.53 22.08 17.65
N ALA A 643 35.50 22.53 16.40
CA ALA A 643 36.69 23.02 15.70
C ALA A 643 37.16 24.38 16.26
N GLN A 644 36.27 25.15 16.90
CA GLN A 644 36.66 26.29 17.72
C GLN A 644 37.10 25.90 19.15
N CYS A 645 37.02 24.61 19.55
CA CYS A 645 37.44 24.15 20.88
C CYS A 645 38.56 23.09 20.89
N LEU A 646 38.91 22.45 19.75
CA LEU A 646 39.88 21.34 19.74
C LEU A 646 40.96 21.37 18.63
N VAL A 647 41.00 22.38 17.76
CA VAL A 647 42.19 22.66 16.94
C VAL A 647 42.41 24.16 16.93
N GLY A 648 43.66 24.58 17.04
CA GLY A 648 44.03 25.97 16.86
C GLY A 648 43.51 26.54 15.53
N THR A 649 43.44 27.85 15.50
CA THR A 649 42.90 28.75 14.48
C THR A 649 43.66 28.75 13.14
N ASP A 650 44.00 27.59 12.58
CA ASP A 650 44.86 27.53 11.38
C ASP A 650 44.07 27.06 10.15
N TRP A 651 43.73 28.01 9.27
CA TRP A 651 43.37 27.73 7.87
C TRP A 651 44.59 27.12 7.15
N PRO A 652 44.39 26.21 6.17
CA PRO A 652 45.52 25.75 5.35
C PRO A 652 46.20 26.97 4.71
N PRO A 653 47.54 27.06 4.72
CA PRO A 653 48.24 28.20 4.16
C PRO A 653 47.91 28.33 2.67
N ASP A 654 47.79 29.57 2.19
CA ASP A 654 47.67 29.85 0.76
C ASP A 654 48.77 29.11 0.00
N ALA A 655 48.38 28.38 -1.04
CA ALA A 655 49.32 27.70 -1.91
C ALA A 655 50.09 28.75 -2.73
N GLU A 656 51.43 28.68 -2.73
CA GLU A 656 52.24 29.47 -3.66
C GLU A 656 52.01 28.94 -5.08
N ILE A 657 51.26 29.69 -5.89
CA ILE A 657 51.05 29.37 -7.31
C ILE A 657 52.22 29.98 -8.11
N HIS A 658 52.90 29.15 -8.90
CA HIS A 658 53.99 29.61 -9.75
C HIS A 658 53.50 29.93 -11.18
N ASP A 659 54.16 30.90 -11.83
CA ASP A 659 53.80 31.31 -13.19
C ASP A 659 53.94 30.12 -14.16
N SER A 660 52.92 29.86 -14.98
CA SER A 660 52.81 28.71 -15.91
C SER A 660 52.57 27.33 -15.30
N GLU A 661 52.10 27.23 -14.05
CA GLU A 661 51.65 25.96 -13.48
C GLU A 661 50.37 25.44 -14.15
N VAL A 662 50.29 24.13 -14.42
CA VAL A 662 49.19 23.50 -15.16
C VAL A 662 48.40 22.61 -14.21
N PHE A 663 47.08 22.81 -14.18
CA PHE A 663 46.14 22.02 -13.40
C PHE A 663 45.14 21.30 -14.31
N ASP A 664 44.73 20.09 -13.93
CA ASP A 664 43.68 19.33 -14.63
C ASP A 664 42.33 20.03 -14.49
N PHE A 665 42.08 20.64 -13.32
CA PHE A 665 40.88 21.43 -13.05
C PHE A 665 41.21 22.72 -12.32
N ILE A 666 40.65 23.84 -12.80
CA ILE A 666 40.66 25.12 -12.10
C ILE A 666 39.22 25.42 -11.71
N ILE A 667 38.97 25.57 -10.42
CA ILE A 667 37.68 25.91 -9.83
C ILE A 667 37.76 27.36 -9.36
N VAL A 668 36.80 28.18 -9.80
CA VAL A 668 36.73 29.60 -9.46
C VAL A 668 35.52 29.82 -8.53
N GLY A 669 35.82 30.28 -7.31
CA GLY A 669 34.91 30.40 -6.17
C GLY A 669 35.02 29.21 -5.21
N ALA A 670 35.41 29.46 -3.96
CA ALA A 670 35.48 28.50 -2.85
C ALA A 670 34.23 28.48 -1.95
N GLY A 671 33.13 29.10 -2.39
CA GLY A 671 31.82 28.94 -1.76
C GLY A 671 31.34 27.46 -1.71
N THR A 672 30.14 27.24 -1.18
CA THR A 672 29.58 25.90 -0.90
C THR A 672 29.78 24.88 -2.03
N ALA A 673 29.51 25.24 -3.29
CA ALA A 673 29.67 24.34 -4.43
C ALA A 673 31.15 24.10 -4.78
N GLY A 674 31.96 25.16 -4.82
CA GLY A 674 33.36 25.05 -5.20
C GLY A 674 34.21 24.28 -4.21
N SER A 675 33.96 24.45 -2.90
CA SER A 675 34.60 23.66 -1.86
C SER A 675 34.29 22.16 -1.96
N VAL A 676 33.00 21.82 -2.17
CA VAL A 676 32.58 20.42 -2.38
C VAL A 676 33.19 19.86 -3.66
N LEU A 677 33.13 20.62 -4.76
CA LEU A 677 33.68 20.18 -6.04
C LEU A 677 35.19 19.96 -5.97
N ALA A 678 35.94 20.87 -5.34
CA ALA A 678 37.38 20.74 -5.16
C ALA A 678 37.72 19.47 -4.39
N ASN A 679 37.08 19.27 -3.24
CA ASN A 679 37.26 18.07 -2.43
C ASN A 679 36.99 16.79 -3.24
N ARG A 680 35.87 16.75 -3.98
CA ARG A 680 35.47 15.57 -4.75
C ARG A 680 36.36 15.29 -5.95
N LEU A 681 36.89 16.31 -6.64
CA LEU A 681 37.82 16.10 -7.76
C LEU A 681 39.21 15.69 -7.25
N SER A 682 39.67 16.24 -6.13
CA SER A 682 40.96 15.88 -5.51
C SER A 682 41.02 14.46 -4.93
N GLU A 683 39.89 13.74 -4.86
CA GLU A 683 39.86 12.31 -4.51
C GLU A 683 40.57 11.42 -5.54
N ILE A 684 40.74 11.90 -6.77
CA ILE A 684 41.52 11.20 -7.80
C ILE A 684 42.94 11.73 -7.69
N GLU A 685 43.84 10.90 -7.15
CA GLU A 685 45.23 11.28 -6.85
C GLU A 685 45.98 11.77 -8.10
N GLU A 686 45.59 11.30 -9.29
CA GLU A 686 46.17 11.71 -10.57
C GLU A 686 45.70 13.09 -11.05
N TRP A 687 44.72 13.71 -10.40
CA TRP A 687 44.17 15.01 -10.79
C TRP A 687 44.71 16.14 -9.93
N SER A 688 45.33 17.10 -10.61
CA SER A 688 45.72 18.39 -10.04
C SER A 688 44.52 19.35 -10.08
N VAL A 689 44.09 19.81 -8.90
CA VAL A 689 42.92 20.69 -8.74
C VAL A 689 43.34 21.98 -8.06
N LEU A 690 43.12 23.10 -8.74
CA LEU A 690 43.32 24.44 -8.21
C LEU A 690 41.98 25.04 -7.81
N LEU A 691 41.82 25.42 -6.54
CA LEU A 691 40.67 26.18 -6.05
C LEU A 691 41.07 27.64 -5.84
N LEU A 692 40.41 28.55 -6.54
CA LEU A 692 40.63 29.99 -6.46
C LEU A 692 39.45 30.66 -5.78
N GLU A 693 39.70 31.50 -4.78
CA GLU A 693 38.68 32.38 -4.20
C GLU A 693 39.16 33.83 -4.26
N ALA A 694 38.26 34.74 -4.59
CA ALA A 694 38.52 36.16 -4.49
C ALA A 694 38.03 36.63 -3.12
N GLY A 695 38.94 36.88 -2.19
CA GLY A 695 38.58 37.38 -0.86
C GLY A 695 39.79 37.55 0.05
N PRO A 696 39.72 38.41 1.07
CA PRO A 696 40.77 38.48 2.09
C PRO A 696 40.81 37.20 2.92
N GLU A 697 42.00 36.79 3.39
CA GLU A 697 42.12 35.77 4.44
C GLU A 697 41.23 36.18 5.64
N PRO A 698 40.39 35.27 6.18
CA PRO A 698 39.57 35.59 7.34
C PRO A 698 40.46 35.82 8.57
N PRO A 699 40.18 36.84 9.42
CA PRO A 699 41.01 37.13 10.58
C PRO A 699 40.98 35.97 11.59
N ILE A 700 42.17 35.59 12.07
CA ILE A 700 42.47 34.35 12.83
C ILE A 700 41.93 34.35 14.27
N GLU A 701 41.44 35.46 14.83
CA GLU A 701 41.01 35.51 16.24
C GLU A 701 39.56 36.00 16.40
N THR A 702 38.66 35.15 16.90
CA THR A 702 37.58 35.52 17.83
C THR A 702 36.91 34.30 18.46
N GLU A 703 36.87 34.27 19.80
CA GLU A 703 36.22 33.26 20.63
C GLU A 703 34.69 33.24 20.48
N ILE A 704 34.11 32.04 20.53
CA ILE A 704 32.67 31.72 20.52
C ILE A 704 32.02 32.27 21.80
N PRO A 705 31.07 33.23 21.77
CA PRO A 705 29.66 32.90 21.55
C PRO A 705 28.73 34.07 21.09
N GLU A 706 29.08 34.85 20.06
CA GLU A 706 28.19 35.91 19.51
C GLU A 706 28.01 35.84 17.96
N MET A 707 28.16 34.67 17.35
CA MET A 707 28.19 34.55 15.88
C MET A 707 26.81 34.52 15.17
N HIS A 708 25.69 34.58 15.89
CA HIS A 708 24.37 34.52 15.24
C HIS A 708 23.89 35.87 14.68
N GLU A 709 24.42 37.01 15.16
CA GLU A 709 24.07 38.35 14.66
C GLU A 709 25.12 38.96 13.71
N SER A 710 26.37 38.49 13.72
CA SER A 710 27.44 39.03 12.85
C SER A 710 27.52 38.37 11.46
N LEU A 711 27.00 37.15 11.28
CA LEU A 711 26.93 36.49 9.96
C LEU A 711 25.94 37.17 8.99
N LEU A 712 25.04 38.01 9.49
CA LEU A 712 24.16 38.85 8.65
C LEU A 712 24.83 40.16 8.20
N LEU A 713 26.04 40.46 8.68
CA LEU A 713 26.78 41.69 8.39
C LEU A 713 28.28 41.44 8.15
N SER A 714 28.63 40.45 7.33
CA SER A 714 29.97 40.45 6.73
C SER A 714 30.04 41.60 5.71
N ARG A 715 30.86 42.60 6.04
CA ARG A 715 31.15 43.80 5.23
C ARG A 715 32.04 43.47 4.02
N VAL A 716 31.67 42.48 3.23
CA VAL A 716 32.16 42.32 1.86
C VAL A 716 30.94 42.15 0.97
N ASP A 717 30.24 43.27 0.77
CA ASP A 717 29.26 43.39 -0.31
C ASP A 717 30.07 43.59 -1.60
N TRP A 718 30.09 42.55 -2.46
CA TRP A 718 30.75 42.59 -3.76
C TRP A 718 30.03 43.49 -4.78
N GLY A 719 28.98 44.22 -4.37
CA GLY A 719 28.33 45.22 -5.19
C GLY A 719 27.40 44.63 -6.25
N TYR A 720 26.97 43.37 -6.10
CA TYR A 720 25.97 42.79 -6.99
C TYR A 720 24.59 43.36 -6.66
N ALA A 721 24.25 44.49 -7.28
CA ALA A 721 22.89 44.99 -7.30
C ALA A 721 22.00 44.01 -8.07
N THR A 722 20.92 43.54 -7.44
CA THR A 722 19.85 42.81 -8.13
C THR A 722 19.16 43.74 -9.12
N VAL A 723 19.55 43.66 -10.39
CA VAL A 723 18.79 44.29 -11.46
C VAL A 723 17.55 43.44 -11.70
N ASN A 724 16.42 43.91 -11.20
CA ASN A 724 15.13 43.24 -11.33
C ASN A 724 14.59 43.42 -12.76
N ASN A 725 15.25 42.81 -13.74
CA ASN A 725 14.72 42.65 -15.08
C ASN A 725 13.96 41.33 -15.11
N GLY A 726 12.63 41.40 -15.15
CA GLY A 726 11.70 40.27 -14.99
C GLY A 726 11.76 39.17 -16.06
N ILE A 727 12.92 38.57 -16.28
CA ILE A 727 13.13 37.40 -17.14
C ILE A 727 14.23 36.53 -16.53
N THR A 728 13.88 35.46 -15.81
CA THR A 728 14.78 34.32 -15.54
C THR A 728 13.98 33.03 -15.34
N ASN A 729 13.68 32.33 -16.44
CA ASN A 729 13.15 30.96 -16.45
C ASN A 729 14.00 30.08 -17.39
N GLN A 730 15.33 30.14 -17.29
CA GLN A 730 16.21 29.57 -18.34
C GLN A 730 17.55 29.00 -17.82
N ALA A 731 17.56 28.31 -16.67
CA ALA A 731 18.83 27.78 -16.12
C ALA A 731 19.24 26.41 -16.71
N MET A 732 18.29 25.50 -16.99
CA MET A 732 18.60 24.15 -17.49
C MET A 732 17.40 23.61 -18.30
N GLY A 733 17.64 23.06 -19.51
CA GLY A 733 16.58 22.54 -20.38
C GLY A 733 17.12 21.76 -21.58
N SER A 734 16.27 20.93 -22.20
CA SER A 734 16.58 20.16 -23.42
C SER A 734 16.41 20.95 -24.71
N ASP A 735 15.85 22.18 -24.63
CA ASP A 735 15.59 23.06 -25.77
C ASP A 735 16.68 24.13 -25.87
N ILE A 736 17.48 24.09 -26.94
CA ILE A 736 18.76 24.81 -27.12
C ILE A 736 18.60 26.34 -27.16
N SER A 737 17.38 26.86 -27.32
CA SER A 737 17.18 28.28 -27.66
C SER A 737 17.47 29.27 -26.53
N ASN A 738 17.64 28.82 -25.28
CA ASN A 738 17.55 29.72 -24.13
C ASN A 738 18.42 29.39 -22.89
N SER A 739 19.02 28.20 -22.75
CA SER A 739 19.87 27.87 -21.58
C SER A 739 21.34 28.25 -21.78
N VAL A 740 22.06 28.54 -20.69
CA VAL A 740 23.52 28.82 -20.72
C VAL A 740 24.35 27.54 -20.66
N VAL A 741 23.86 26.53 -19.94
CA VAL A 741 24.51 25.22 -19.80
C VAL A 741 23.64 24.08 -20.31
N ASP A 742 24.28 22.97 -20.71
CA ASP A 742 23.61 21.72 -21.04
C ASP A 742 23.22 20.91 -19.77
N SER A 743 22.58 19.76 -19.96
CA SER A 743 22.20 18.84 -18.86
C SER A 743 23.39 18.20 -18.13
N ARG A 744 24.62 18.42 -18.63
CA ARG A 744 25.87 18.03 -17.99
C ARG A 744 26.60 19.26 -17.41
N LEU A 745 25.96 20.42 -17.33
CA LEU A 745 26.53 21.67 -16.81
C LEU A 745 27.63 22.29 -17.69
N LYS A 746 27.81 21.85 -18.92
CA LYS A 746 28.78 22.44 -19.86
C LYS A 746 28.21 23.70 -20.48
N VAL A 747 29.03 24.75 -20.54
CA VAL A 747 28.64 26.02 -21.18
C VAL A 747 28.56 25.81 -22.69
N HIS A 748 27.43 26.18 -23.31
CA HIS A 748 27.27 26.07 -24.75
C HIS A 748 28.31 26.92 -25.48
N GLY A 749 29.00 26.33 -26.46
CA GLY A 749 30.02 27.02 -27.25
C GLY A 749 31.40 27.17 -26.57
N ALA A 750 31.58 26.68 -25.34
CA ALA A 750 32.87 26.69 -24.64
C ALA A 750 33.31 25.27 -24.26
N SER A 751 34.38 24.79 -24.88
CA SER A 751 34.98 23.49 -24.53
C SER A 751 35.76 23.58 -23.23
N GLY A 752 35.45 22.72 -22.26
CA GLY A 752 36.17 22.65 -20.99
C GLY A 752 35.65 23.59 -19.89
N LEU A 753 34.56 24.32 -20.12
CA LEU A 753 33.96 25.22 -19.13
C LEU A 753 32.62 24.67 -18.61
N ARG A 754 32.43 24.70 -17.29
CA ARG A 754 31.18 24.36 -16.61
C ARG A 754 30.76 25.43 -15.62
N VAL A 755 29.46 25.57 -15.38
CA VAL A 755 28.90 26.39 -14.30
C VAL A 755 28.29 25.47 -13.26
N ILE A 756 28.74 25.57 -12.02
CA ILE A 756 28.38 24.65 -10.93
C ILE A 756 28.15 25.48 -9.66
N ASP A 757 26.99 26.14 -9.60
CA ASP A 757 26.58 26.97 -8.47
C ASP A 757 25.04 27.04 -8.40
N ALA A 758 24.49 27.93 -7.57
CA ALA A 758 23.04 28.09 -7.46
C ALA A 758 22.36 28.55 -8.76
N SER A 759 23.09 29.19 -9.67
CA SER A 759 22.53 29.79 -10.89
C SER A 759 22.04 28.77 -11.91
N VAL A 760 22.51 27.51 -11.83
CA VAL A 760 22.05 26.43 -12.72
C VAL A 760 20.72 25.81 -12.28
N ILE A 761 20.18 26.22 -11.13
CA ILE A 761 18.92 25.71 -10.60
C ILE A 761 17.76 26.43 -11.33
N PRO A 762 16.87 25.69 -12.03
CA PRO A 762 15.88 26.28 -12.94
C PRO A 762 14.72 26.99 -12.27
N SER A 763 14.54 26.84 -10.96
CA SER A 763 13.45 27.48 -10.21
C SER A 763 13.83 27.72 -8.75
N THR A 764 13.16 28.67 -8.11
CA THR A 764 13.35 28.98 -6.70
C THR A 764 12.97 27.78 -5.84
N ILE A 765 13.88 27.34 -4.97
CA ILE A 765 13.65 26.24 -4.03
C ILE A 765 13.12 26.80 -2.72
N SER A 766 12.04 26.22 -2.17
CA SER A 766 11.58 26.54 -0.82
C SER A 766 12.47 25.85 0.22
N GLY A 767 13.41 26.57 0.82
CA GLY A 767 14.30 26.05 1.87
C GLY A 767 15.71 26.66 1.85
N ASN A 768 16.63 26.06 2.62
CA ASN A 768 18.03 26.47 2.62
C ASN A 768 18.71 26.08 1.29
N ILE A 769 19.23 27.08 0.57
CA ILE A 769 19.84 26.90 -0.76
C ILE A 769 21.17 26.13 -0.72
N ASN A 770 21.84 26.04 0.44
CA ASN A 770 23.12 25.36 0.55
C ASN A 770 23.01 23.87 0.25
N SER A 771 21.97 23.17 0.74
CA SER A 771 21.84 21.73 0.49
C SER A 771 21.63 21.39 -1.00
N PRO A 772 20.72 22.07 -1.73
CA PRO A 772 20.62 21.91 -3.19
C PRO A 772 21.92 22.24 -3.94
N VAL A 773 22.65 23.29 -3.54
CA VAL A 773 23.90 23.69 -4.17
C VAL A 773 25.00 22.65 -3.96
N MET A 774 25.09 22.05 -2.76
CA MET A 774 26.00 20.91 -2.51
C MET A 774 25.64 19.71 -3.39
N MET A 775 24.35 19.40 -3.56
CA MET A 775 23.90 18.30 -4.43
C MET A 775 24.25 18.54 -5.91
N VAL A 776 24.14 19.79 -6.38
CA VAL A 776 24.58 20.16 -7.74
C VAL A 776 26.07 19.96 -7.90
N ALA A 777 26.88 20.36 -6.90
CA ALA A 777 28.34 20.18 -6.92
C ALA A 777 28.76 18.70 -6.90
N GLU A 778 28.15 17.89 -6.03
CA GLU A 778 28.36 16.43 -5.99
C GLU A 778 28.05 15.79 -7.35
N ARG A 779 26.90 16.13 -7.93
CA ARG A 779 26.51 15.62 -9.23
C ARG A 779 27.46 16.08 -10.34
N ALA A 780 27.95 17.32 -10.27
CA ALA A 780 28.89 17.84 -11.24
C ALA A 780 30.23 17.10 -11.19
N ALA A 781 30.74 16.80 -9.99
CA ALA A 781 31.95 16.01 -9.81
C ALA A 781 31.82 14.63 -10.48
N ASP A 782 30.71 13.93 -10.29
CA ASP A 782 30.44 12.65 -10.94
C ASP A 782 30.41 12.75 -12.46
N LEU A 783 29.78 13.80 -13.00
CA LEU A 783 29.70 14.02 -14.44
C LEU A 783 31.07 14.34 -15.07
N ILE A 784 31.94 15.04 -14.33
CA ILE A 784 33.33 15.30 -14.73
C ILE A 784 34.13 14.00 -14.73
N LYS A 785 34.06 13.21 -13.64
CA LYS A 785 34.65 11.86 -13.54
C LYS A 785 34.21 10.94 -14.68
N GLN A 786 32.93 10.93 -15.02
CA GLN A 786 32.41 10.16 -16.15
C GLN A 786 32.94 10.62 -17.50
N ASP A 787 33.07 11.93 -17.73
CA ASP A 787 33.55 12.47 -19.00
C ASP A 787 35.02 12.15 -19.23
N TYR A 788 35.83 12.11 -18.16
CA TYR A 788 37.25 11.76 -18.23
C TYR A 788 37.51 10.24 -18.21
N ASN A 789 36.68 9.43 -17.54
CA ASN A 789 36.76 7.96 -17.55
C ASN A 789 36.38 7.31 -18.89
N LYS A 790 35.73 8.04 -19.81
CA LYS A 790 35.41 7.54 -21.16
C LYS A 790 36.61 7.41 -22.11
N LEU A 791 37.84 7.73 -21.66
CA LEU A 791 39.07 7.55 -22.45
C LEU A 791 39.82 6.23 -22.18
N SER A 792 39.34 5.35 -21.29
CA SER A 792 40.04 4.08 -20.97
C SER A 792 39.20 2.80 -20.99
N PHE A 793 37.90 2.83 -21.34
CA PHE A 793 37.09 1.61 -21.50
C PHE A 793 36.11 1.68 -22.69
N LEU A 794 36.48 1.05 -23.81
CA LEU A 794 35.60 0.28 -24.69
C LEU A 794 36.30 -1.07 -24.91
N PRO A 795 35.61 -2.24 -24.89
CA PRO A 795 34.28 -2.43 -25.50
C PRO A 795 33.29 -3.33 -24.73
N ASN A 796 32.06 -3.34 -25.27
CA ASN A 796 30.97 -4.33 -25.14
C ASN A 796 30.03 -4.26 -23.93
N LEU A 797 28.97 -3.47 -24.07
CA LEU A 797 27.61 -3.87 -23.73
C LEU A 797 26.65 -3.10 -24.65
N GLU A 798 25.98 -3.84 -25.54
CA GLU A 798 24.90 -3.34 -26.39
C GLU A 798 23.78 -2.82 -25.48
N MET A 799 23.51 -1.51 -25.56
CA MET A 799 22.31 -0.87 -25.04
C MET A 799 21.17 -1.16 -26.01
N TYR A 800 20.10 -1.77 -25.51
CA TYR A 800 18.78 -1.67 -26.13
C TYR A 800 18.15 -0.33 -25.73
N ASP A 801 17.66 0.40 -26.74
CA ASP A 801 16.95 1.69 -26.67
C ASP A 801 15.68 1.67 -25.81
#